data_AF-A0A0G1ZA44-F1
#
_entry.id   AF-A0A0G1ZA44-F1
#
_cell.length_a   1.000
_cell.length_b   1.000
_cell.length_c   1.000
_cell.angle_alpha   90.00
_cell.angle_beta   90.00
_cell.angle_gamma   90.00
#
_symmetry.space_group_name_H-M   'P 1'
#
loop_
_entity.id
_entity.type
_entity.pdbx_description
1 polymer ?
#
loop_
_entity_poly.entity_id
_entity_poly.type
_entity_poly.pdbx_seq_one_letter_code
_entity_poly.pdbx_strand_id
1 'polypeptide(L)'
;MLSRRLWEGSKRPVRRDTFMMMKEAATLKKPEAVVERWMDRFLKDALEAQLPKRFSSMSAGEKAQELYDIVSFVRMAGSEKSESEDVALLRSRASALASDKETRNTFARVFARGRAEIKGTERSPLYGNIAQMTRSTGALSLRHRELEHKLFIGDVKGPASEKLTREELMESAGDLAKMRVERDALTRLEGEEKTADKTDVAAHLMHETLGRYHDEAEKGFAWLPSRLDIHRSIRAALSNGRFPLLVGEPGVGKSEQADAVAEQLTDDKCVKIACTSSTGEHDLIADKEIDERGSYLRYGAASRAATGFVSSRDNRPERMHGRIVRADELLKINFDKTFGLIKEIAQKKPGDQMHENVQHPVLKGFSLIATTNPAGARHQLDKLPPALEREFAEIKVDYPPQSPENPELYEFMLATLMDDKKYISIPKSELAPAYERKEVVNQKTKDGRDIAAEEKIIATSNDARHGTLWRVANAIRAIQDSYTADNPDERARLEPSLLRFNPTTNAVVAQNAPNAEPLTLQSSTMTLKEISSWMRGFGTRMESADPSLRAKTFSDWLSYKANVFVSQCPPNDRAKMEAVFKHFSILTPTPTNSTEPMTNLDIGYLSPRVPRPLEIKGETARHSTDIPREVSESRTVETVEYLTEKGERVRAKPTDYDIGAIQGSRFNYTIRSGATFKKEGVKYAGVNAEKPEELILISGELARSLSKDAFLAELAKECVLTVEAAERAIGRERLWADADIKDAFGFTPEKVFLVPYSAQELKDYKARDCMLQLVVEKMPDGTPLTIEKMAELVGSNVEGRDRSGNPNKFRLYKDQFGENGEMLGSAWFSGPQYAAIRAQMPKAGWQVVSRKTINGTKSLSYIPQTEKLIAYAKETFGGTFPPAYAEAERQFVREKLGIETLMKDDKNSNRFIEASDKLSKLSISQLLREPSANMMFRYLVGTKSRNERLLTDEYTWSNTPSGVGHLVSFGHADAGGAHVNRHRPDYAWNDIGAVFSRIES
;
A
#
# COMPACT_ATOMS: atom_id res chain seq x y z
N MET A 1 -3.95 -18.47 -26.72
CA MET A 1 -5.14 -17.95 -27.42
C MET A 1 -6.43 -18.02 -26.60
N LEU A 2 -6.70 -19.12 -25.87
CA LEU A 2 -7.86 -19.21 -24.95
C LEU A 2 -7.81 -18.22 -23.75
N SER A 3 -6.60 -17.86 -23.28
CA SER A 3 -6.42 -16.87 -22.20
C SER A 3 -6.81 -15.43 -22.56
N ARG A 4 -6.92 -15.10 -23.86
CA ARG A 4 -7.23 -13.73 -24.31
C ARG A 4 -8.73 -13.44 -24.35
N ARG A 5 -9.58 -14.45 -24.55
CA ARG A 5 -11.05 -14.28 -24.69
C ARG A 5 -11.80 -14.14 -23.37
N LEU A 6 -11.24 -14.56 -22.24
CA LEU A 6 -11.86 -14.42 -20.92
C LEU A 6 -11.50 -13.09 -20.22
N TRP A 7 -10.52 -12.33 -20.73
CA TRP A 7 -10.03 -11.10 -20.09
C TRP A 7 -10.83 -9.85 -20.46
N GLU A 8 -11.58 -9.86 -21.56
CA GLU A 8 -12.37 -8.70 -22.02
C GLU A 8 -13.65 -8.44 -21.19
N GLY A 9 -14.01 -9.35 -20.27
CA GLY A 9 -15.27 -9.31 -19.52
C GLY A 9 -15.27 -8.75 -18.10
N SER A 10 -14.12 -8.40 -17.50
CA SER A 10 -14.08 -7.97 -16.08
C SER A 10 -13.27 -6.69 -15.82
N LYS A 11 -13.92 -5.53 -15.97
CA LYS A 11 -13.44 -4.26 -15.39
C LYS A 11 -13.67 -4.24 -13.87
N ARG A 12 -12.90 -5.03 -13.10
CA ARG A 12 -12.79 -4.88 -11.64
C ARG A 12 -11.32 -4.72 -11.26
N PRO A 13 -10.98 -3.84 -10.30
CA PRO A 13 -9.61 -3.68 -9.85
C PRO A 13 -9.10 -5.01 -9.31
N VAL A 14 -7.90 -5.39 -9.76
CA VAL A 14 -7.16 -6.55 -9.27
C VAL A 14 -7.02 -6.41 -7.74
N ARG A 15 -7.65 -7.31 -6.98
CA ARG A 15 -7.35 -7.46 -5.55
C ARG A 15 -5.88 -7.84 -5.44
N ARG A 16 -5.04 -6.90 -4.99
CA ARG A 16 -3.67 -7.21 -4.54
C ARG A 16 -3.78 -8.20 -3.37
N ASP A 17 -2.98 -9.25 -3.43
CA ASP A 17 -2.75 -10.33 -2.45
C ASP A 17 -3.79 -11.47 -2.36
N THR A 18 -3.88 -12.26 -3.42
CA THR A 18 -4.83 -13.36 -3.59
C THR A 18 -4.38 -14.75 -3.12
N PHE A 19 -3.56 -14.83 -2.07
CA PHE A 19 -3.27 -16.10 -1.38
C PHE A 19 -3.42 -16.08 0.16
N MET A 20 -3.77 -14.94 0.74
CA MET A 20 -3.70 -14.67 2.19
C MET A 20 -4.75 -15.36 3.09
N MET A 21 -5.44 -16.42 2.64
CA MET A 21 -6.44 -17.15 3.45
C MET A 21 -6.07 -18.61 3.74
N MET A 22 -5.04 -18.84 4.55
CA MET A 22 -4.73 -20.19 5.05
C MET A 22 -4.37 -20.18 6.52
N LYS A 23 -5.08 -19.50 7.42
CA LYS A 23 -4.63 -19.08 8.79
C LYS A 23 -3.69 -20.02 9.61
N GLU A 24 -3.65 -21.33 9.35
CA GLU A 24 -2.97 -22.39 10.09
C GLU A 24 -1.44 -22.58 9.89
N ALA A 25 -0.83 -22.27 8.72
CA ALA A 25 0.53 -22.77 8.44
C ALA A 25 1.66 -22.15 9.29
N ALA A 26 1.57 -20.86 9.61
CA ALA A 26 2.67 -20.13 10.26
C ALA A 26 2.77 -20.33 11.78
N THR A 27 1.87 -21.11 12.38
CA THR A 27 1.90 -21.45 13.81
C THR A 27 2.27 -22.91 14.06
N LEU A 28 2.57 -23.67 13.00
CA LEU A 28 2.85 -25.10 13.06
C LEU A 28 4.35 -25.36 12.95
N LYS A 29 4.87 -26.32 13.73
CA LYS A 29 6.29 -26.76 13.75
C LYS A 29 6.85 -27.21 12.40
N LYS A 30 6.00 -27.33 11.35
CA LYS A 30 6.32 -27.71 9.98
C LYS A 30 5.39 -26.96 9.00
N PRO A 31 5.68 -25.70 8.64
CA PRO A 31 4.82 -24.92 7.75
C PRO A 31 4.72 -25.54 6.34
N GLU A 32 5.74 -26.27 5.88
CA GLU A 32 5.75 -27.00 4.61
C GLU A 32 4.70 -28.12 4.61
N ALA A 33 4.58 -28.87 5.71
CA ALA A 33 3.59 -29.96 5.84
C ALA A 33 2.14 -29.47 5.81
N VAL A 34 1.90 -28.18 6.00
CA VAL A 34 0.57 -27.56 5.89
C VAL A 34 0.29 -27.20 4.44
N VAL A 35 1.30 -26.68 3.73
CA VAL A 35 1.23 -26.43 2.30
C VAL A 35 1.04 -27.74 1.54
N GLU A 36 1.76 -28.80 1.91
CA GLU A 36 1.60 -30.15 1.34
C GLU A 36 0.20 -30.71 1.55
N ARG A 37 -0.31 -30.71 2.79
CA ARG A 37 -1.67 -31.18 3.09
C ARG A 37 -2.75 -30.39 2.35
N TRP A 38 -2.54 -29.10 2.16
CA TRP A 38 -3.45 -28.30 1.37
C TRP A 38 -3.35 -28.64 -0.13
N MET A 39 -2.13 -28.83 -0.66
CA MET A 39 -1.91 -29.21 -2.06
C MET A 39 -2.55 -30.56 -2.36
N ASP A 40 -2.47 -31.53 -1.44
CA ASP A 40 -3.18 -32.81 -1.55
C ASP A 40 -4.71 -32.64 -1.64
N ARG A 41 -5.28 -31.70 -0.87
CA ARG A 41 -6.71 -31.38 -0.97
C ARG A 41 -7.06 -30.69 -2.28
N PHE A 42 -6.20 -29.81 -2.78
CA PHE A 42 -6.42 -29.07 -4.02
C PHE A 42 -6.36 -29.98 -5.25
N LEU A 43 -5.46 -30.96 -5.24
CA LEU A 43 -5.26 -31.93 -6.31
C LEU A 43 -6.15 -33.18 -6.20
N LYS A 44 -6.96 -33.24 -5.14
CA LYS A 44 -7.88 -34.36 -4.92
C LYS A 44 -8.82 -34.50 -6.13
N ASP A 45 -8.90 -35.70 -6.67
CA ASP A 45 -9.73 -36.09 -7.82
C ASP A 45 -9.31 -35.47 -9.17
N ALA A 46 -8.14 -34.83 -9.26
CA ALA A 46 -7.60 -34.32 -10.52
C ALA A 46 -6.94 -35.44 -11.35
N LEU A 47 -7.43 -35.68 -12.57
CA LEU A 47 -6.79 -36.58 -13.54
C LEU A 47 -5.41 -36.02 -13.95
N GLU A 48 -4.38 -36.87 -14.07
CA GLU A 48 -3.08 -36.43 -14.61
C GLU A 48 -3.17 -36.17 -16.11
N ALA A 49 -2.90 -34.94 -16.55
CA ALA A 49 -2.75 -34.62 -17.97
C ALA A 49 -1.31 -34.86 -18.45
N GLN A 50 -1.16 -35.10 -19.76
CA GLN A 50 0.15 -34.94 -20.39
C GLN A 50 0.56 -33.47 -20.31
N LEU A 51 1.69 -33.22 -19.64
CA LEU A 51 2.28 -31.89 -19.62
C LEU A 51 2.70 -31.49 -21.04
N PRO A 52 2.45 -30.23 -21.45
CA PRO A 52 3.03 -29.67 -22.66
C PRO A 52 4.55 -29.90 -22.74
N LYS A 53 5.07 -30.17 -23.95
CA LYS A 53 6.51 -30.46 -24.16
C LYS A 53 7.46 -29.43 -23.55
N ARG A 54 7.04 -28.17 -23.37
CA ARG A 54 7.87 -27.12 -22.73
C ARG A 54 8.29 -27.47 -21.30
N PHE A 55 7.49 -28.24 -20.58
CA PHE A 55 7.75 -28.58 -19.17
C PHE A 55 8.93 -29.52 -18.95
N SER A 56 9.31 -30.33 -19.93
CA SER A 56 10.49 -31.20 -19.82
C SER A 56 11.80 -30.41 -19.81
N SER A 57 11.75 -29.13 -20.22
CA SER A 57 12.91 -28.25 -20.30
C SER A 57 13.02 -27.22 -19.16
N MET A 58 12.02 -27.17 -18.27
CA MET A 58 11.98 -26.26 -17.12
C MET A 58 12.68 -26.88 -15.90
N SER A 59 13.36 -26.04 -15.13
CA SER A 59 13.90 -26.38 -13.80
C SER A 59 12.77 -26.65 -12.79
N ALA A 60 13.08 -27.31 -11.67
CA ALA A 60 12.12 -27.54 -10.58
C ALA A 60 11.58 -26.22 -9.99
N GLY A 61 12.39 -25.17 -9.94
CA GLY A 61 11.96 -23.83 -9.52
C GLY A 61 10.96 -23.19 -10.47
N GLU A 62 11.22 -23.24 -11.79
CA GLU A 62 10.29 -22.74 -12.80
C GLU A 62 8.96 -23.53 -12.80
N LYS A 63 9.03 -24.86 -12.61
CA LYS A 63 7.82 -25.70 -12.46
C LYS A 63 7.05 -25.38 -11.18
N ALA A 64 7.74 -25.12 -10.08
CA ALA A 64 7.12 -24.75 -8.80
C ALA A 64 6.40 -23.39 -8.91
N GLN A 65 6.96 -22.46 -9.69
CA GLN A 65 6.32 -21.19 -9.98
C GLN A 65 5.07 -21.36 -10.85
N GLU A 66 5.14 -22.17 -11.92
CA GLU A 66 3.95 -22.47 -12.72
C GLU A 66 2.84 -23.13 -11.88
N LEU A 67 3.22 -24.01 -10.95
CA LEU A 67 2.30 -24.62 -10.00
C LEU A 67 1.64 -23.55 -9.11
N TYR A 68 2.43 -22.62 -8.56
CA TYR A 68 1.90 -21.47 -7.82
C TYR A 68 0.92 -20.64 -8.64
N ASP A 69 1.23 -20.45 -9.92
CA ASP A 69 0.44 -19.63 -10.83
C ASP A 69 -0.93 -20.21 -11.10
N ILE A 70 -0.97 -21.51 -11.39
CA ILE A 70 -2.20 -22.27 -11.62
C ILE A 70 -3.08 -22.22 -10.37
N VAL A 71 -2.47 -22.50 -9.22
CA VAL A 71 -3.19 -22.51 -7.94
C VAL A 71 -3.78 -21.13 -7.63
N SER A 72 -2.98 -20.08 -7.78
CA SER A 72 -3.41 -18.70 -7.52
C SER A 72 -4.59 -18.32 -8.42
N PHE A 73 -4.54 -18.70 -9.70
CA PHE A 73 -5.62 -18.40 -10.64
C PHE A 73 -6.93 -19.12 -10.30
N VAL A 74 -6.89 -20.43 -10.04
CA VAL A 74 -8.08 -21.23 -9.67
C VAL A 74 -8.75 -20.65 -8.42
N ARG A 75 -7.94 -20.15 -7.49
CA ARG A 75 -8.40 -19.51 -6.25
C ARG A 75 -8.98 -18.11 -6.46
N MET A 76 -8.32 -17.28 -7.27
CA MET A 76 -8.79 -15.93 -7.62
C MET A 76 -10.17 -15.94 -8.27
N ALA A 77 -10.46 -16.95 -9.07
CA ALA A 77 -11.76 -17.11 -9.71
C ALA A 77 -12.88 -17.54 -8.74
N GLY A 78 -12.58 -17.84 -7.47
CA GLY A 78 -13.53 -18.46 -6.55
C GLY A 78 -13.91 -19.89 -6.97
N SER A 79 -13.12 -20.47 -7.88
CA SER A 79 -13.42 -21.69 -8.64
C SER A 79 -12.82 -22.95 -8.03
N GLU A 80 -12.42 -22.91 -6.76
CA GLU A 80 -11.95 -24.09 -6.01
C GLU A 80 -13.01 -25.20 -5.92
N LYS A 81 -14.27 -24.91 -6.25
CA LYS A 81 -15.35 -25.90 -6.42
C LYS A 81 -16.00 -25.91 -7.81
N SER A 82 -15.45 -25.16 -8.77
CA SER A 82 -15.97 -25.12 -10.13
C SER A 82 -15.62 -26.40 -10.89
N GLU A 83 -16.61 -27.00 -11.54
CA GLU A 83 -16.45 -28.15 -12.45
C GLU A 83 -16.23 -27.73 -13.92
N SER A 84 -16.05 -26.43 -14.19
CA SER A 84 -15.79 -25.94 -15.55
C SER A 84 -14.56 -26.62 -16.17
N GLU A 85 -14.63 -26.99 -17.45
CA GLU A 85 -13.56 -27.68 -18.18
C GLU A 85 -12.19 -26.96 -18.07
N ASP A 86 -12.18 -25.61 -18.09
CA ASP A 86 -10.96 -24.81 -17.93
C ASP A 86 -10.28 -25.01 -16.56
N VAL A 87 -11.08 -25.09 -15.48
CA VAL A 87 -10.58 -25.30 -14.11
C VAL A 87 -10.14 -26.75 -13.92
N ALA A 88 -10.87 -27.71 -14.52
CA ALA A 88 -10.47 -29.12 -14.53
C ALA A 88 -9.13 -29.32 -15.25
N LEU A 89 -8.92 -28.66 -16.41
CA LEU A 89 -7.67 -28.68 -17.15
C LEU A 89 -6.51 -28.06 -16.34
N LEU A 90 -6.76 -26.94 -15.66
CA LEU A 90 -5.77 -26.29 -14.79
C LEU A 90 -5.39 -27.19 -13.61
N ARG A 91 -6.34 -27.83 -12.92
CA ARG A 91 -6.04 -28.78 -11.84
C ARG A 91 -5.29 -30.01 -12.33
N SER A 92 -5.67 -30.52 -13.50
CA SER A 92 -5.00 -31.64 -14.15
C SER A 92 -3.53 -31.33 -14.45
N ARG A 93 -3.25 -30.11 -14.91
CA ARG A 93 -1.89 -29.61 -15.12
C ARG A 93 -1.13 -29.38 -13.81
N ALA A 94 -1.78 -28.85 -12.77
CA ALA A 94 -1.19 -28.72 -11.44
C ALA A 94 -0.83 -30.09 -10.85
N SER A 95 -1.69 -31.10 -11.05
CA SER A 95 -1.46 -32.48 -10.62
C SER A 95 -0.21 -33.06 -11.26
N ALA A 96 -0.09 -32.91 -12.58
CA ALA A 96 1.08 -33.38 -13.33
C ALA A 96 2.39 -32.62 -12.99
N LEU A 97 2.31 -31.35 -12.55
CA LEU A 97 3.48 -30.62 -12.04
C LEU A 97 3.88 -31.07 -10.64
N ALA A 98 2.89 -31.32 -9.77
CA ALA A 98 3.10 -31.72 -8.39
C ALA A 98 3.50 -33.19 -8.22
N SER A 99 3.35 -34.03 -9.26
CA SER A 99 3.85 -35.40 -9.25
C SER A 99 5.39 -35.49 -9.32
N ASP A 100 6.06 -34.43 -9.79
CA ASP A 100 7.50 -34.29 -9.64
C ASP A 100 7.87 -33.89 -8.20
N LYS A 101 8.58 -34.78 -7.50
CA LYS A 101 8.91 -34.62 -6.08
C LYS A 101 9.77 -33.38 -5.80
N GLU A 102 10.70 -33.05 -6.69
CA GLU A 102 11.58 -31.89 -6.52
C GLU A 102 10.80 -30.58 -6.66
N THR A 103 9.95 -30.48 -7.68
CA THR A 103 9.00 -29.36 -7.88
C THR A 103 8.08 -29.19 -6.67
N ARG A 104 7.48 -30.29 -6.20
CA ARG A 104 6.53 -30.29 -5.08
C ARG A 104 7.16 -29.81 -3.77
N ASN A 105 8.35 -30.31 -3.44
CA ASN A 105 9.09 -29.91 -2.24
C ASN A 105 9.52 -28.44 -2.32
N THR A 106 9.98 -28.00 -3.49
CA THR A 106 10.39 -26.61 -3.74
C THR A 106 9.20 -25.67 -3.55
N PHE A 107 8.04 -26.00 -4.12
CA PHE A 107 6.79 -25.26 -3.93
C PHE A 107 6.42 -25.16 -2.44
N ALA A 108 6.38 -26.30 -1.73
CA ALA A 108 5.99 -26.32 -0.32
C ALA A 108 6.91 -25.46 0.57
N ARG A 109 8.23 -25.53 0.34
CA ARG A 109 9.25 -24.80 1.10
C ARG A 109 9.19 -23.29 0.86
N VAL A 110 9.23 -22.87 -0.41
CA VAL A 110 9.26 -21.43 -0.77
C VAL A 110 7.96 -20.75 -0.38
N PHE A 111 6.83 -21.43 -0.62
CA PHE A 111 5.52 -20.89 -0.28
C PHE A 111 5.30 -20.80 1.24
N ALA A 112 5.78 -21.80 2.00
CA ALA A 112 5.80 -21.74 3.46
C ALA A 112 6.67 -20.57 3.97
N ARG A 113 7.86 -20.38 3.39
CA ARG A 113 8.80 -19.29 3.74
C ARG A 113 8.20 -17.92 3.48
N GLY A 114 7.75 -17.66 2.25
CA GLY A 114 7.17 -16.36 1.87
C GLY A 114 5.98 -15.98 2.76
N ARG A 115 5.25 -16.97 3.27
CA ARG A 115 4.16 -16.73 4.20
C ARG A 115 4.62 -16.38 5.62
N ALA A 116 5.64 -17.06 6.13
CA ALA A 116 6.22 -16.75 7.42
C ALA A 116 6.80 -15.33 7.43
N GLU A 117 7.45 -14.95 6.33
CA GLU A 117 8.00 -13.62 6.08
C GLU A 117 6.91 -12.53 6.10
N ILE A 118 5.80 -12.71 5.38
CA ILE A 118 4.67 -11.74 5.39
C ILE A 118 4.11 -11.54 6.80
N LYS A 119 3.93 -12.61 7.58
CA LYS A 119 3.49 -12.46 8.97
C LYS A 119 4.54 -11.80 9.86
N GLY A 120 5.82 -11.97 9.52
CA GLY A 120 6.93 -11.30 10.19
C GLY A 120 6.87 -9.79 9.96
N THR A 121 6.70 -9.36 8.71
CA THR A 121 6.56 -7.95 8.35
C THR A 121 5.33 -7.33 8.97
N GLU A 122 4.17 -7.99 8.92
CA GLU A 122 2.91 -7.51 9.55
C GLU A 122 3.02 -7.26 11.06
N ARG A 123 3.95 -7.93 11.74
CA ARG A 123 4.18 -7.76 13.19
C ARG A 123 5.11 -6.60 13.53
N SER A 124 5.86 -6.09 12.55
CA SER A 124 6.77 -4.98 12.78
C SER A 124 5.98 -3.71 13.10
N PRO A 125 6.42 -2.88 14.06
CA PRO A 125 5.76 -1.62 14.38
C PRO A 125 5.77 -0.62 13.21
N LEU A 126 6.66 -0.78 12.22
CA LEU A 126 6.72 0.07 11.03
C LEU A 126 5.66 -0.27 9.97
N TYR A 127 5.09 -1.49 10.01
CA TYR A 127 4.20 -1.97 8.95
C TYR A 127 2.91 -1.15 8.82
N GLY A 128 2.30 -0.77 9.96
CA GLY A 128 1.07 0.04 9.96
C GLY A 128 1.26 1.40 9.28
N ASN A 129 2.37 2.08 9.59
CA ASN A 129 2.71 3.37 8.99
C ASN A 129 2.91 3.25 7.47
N ILE A 130 3.57 2.18 7.01
CA ILE A 130 3.86 1.96 5.60
C ILE A 130 2.60 1.57 4.82
N ALA A 131 1.73 0.73 5.38
CA ALA A 131 0.46 0.39 4.75
C ALA A 131 -0.44 1.63 4.57
N GLN A 132 -0.47 2.53 5.55
CA GLN A 132 -1.18 3.81 5.44
C GLN A 132 -0.54 4.74 4.40
N MET A 133 0.78 4.86 4.39
CA MET A 133 1.52 5.69 3.45
C MET A 133 1.33 5.22 2.00
N THR A 134 1.39 3.92 1.71
CA THR A 134 1.15 3.36 0.38
C THR A 134 -0.27 3.67 -0.11
N ARG A 135 -1.30 3.48 0.74
CA ARG A 135 -2.69 3.80 0.40
C ARG A 135 -2.90 5.29 0.13
N SER A 136 -2.36 6.14 1.00
CA SER A 136 -2.49 7.60 0.91
C SER A 136 -1.80 8.17 -0.32
N THR A 137 -0.57 7.69 -0.61
CA THR A 137 0.19 8.11 -1.79
C THR A 137 -0.54 7.75 -3.09
N GLY A 138 -1.14 6.56 -3.16
CA GLY A 138 -1.87 6.11 -4.36
C GLY A 138 -3.10 6.99 -4.66
N ALA A 139 -3.94 7.24 -3.66
CA ALA A 139 -5.13 8.07 -3.81
C ALA A 139 -4.79 9.54 -4.15
N LEU A 140 -3.78 10.08 -3.45
CA LEU A 140 -3.33 11.46 -3.67
C LEU A 140 -2.69 11.63 -5.05
N SER A 141 -1.89 10.67 -5.51
CA SER A 141 -1.27 10.70 -6.84
C SER A 141 -2.31 10.67 -7.96
N LEU A 142 -3.35 9.84 -7.82
CA LEU A 142 -4.46 9.80 -8.78
C LEU A 142 -5.20 11.14 -8.82
N ARG A 143 -5.56 11.69 -7.65
CA ARG A 143 -6.23 12.99 -7.56
C ARG A 143 -5.37 14.11 -8.14
N HIS A 144 -4.08 14.14 -7.82
CA HIS A 144 -3.14 15.12 -8.36
C HIS A 144 -3.10 15.09 -9.89
N ARG A 145 -3.00 13.89 -10.47
CA ARG A 145 -3.05 13.70 -11.92
C ARG A 145 -4.36 14.18 -12.53
N GLU A 146 -5.49 13.88 -11.91
CA GLU A 146 -6.81 14.31 -12.40
C GLU A 146 -6.98 15.84 -12.37
N LEU A 147 -6.57 16.49 -11.28
CA LEU A 147 -6.63 17.96 -11.16
C LEU A 147 -5.72 18.63 -12.19
N GLU A 148 -4.52 18.08 -12.37
CA GLU A 148 -3.55 18.56 -13.35
C GLU A 148 -4.11 18.47 -14.77
N HIS A 149 -4.59 17.29 -15.16
CA HIS A 149 -5.17 17.08 -16.48
C HIS A 149 -6.28 18.09 -16.75
N LYS A 150 -7.27 18.20 -15.84
CA LYS A 150 -8.41 19.11 -15.98
C LYS A 150 -7.99 20.58 -16.13
N LEU A 151 -6.97 21.00 -15.39
CA LEU A 151 -6.43 22.36 -15.51
C LEU A 151 -5.73 22.58 -16.85
N PHE A 152 -4.95 21.59 -17.31
CA PHE A 152 -4.19 21.70 -18.54
C PHE A 152 -5.09 21.76 -19.79
N ILE A 153 -6.06 20.86 -19.90
CA ILE A 153 -7.01 20.84 -21.04
C ILE A 153 -8.12 21.89 -20.92
N GLY A 154 -8.27 22.52 -19.76
CA GLY A 154 -9.24 23.60 -19.56
C GLY A 154 -10.65 23.17 -19.20
N ASP A 155 -10.81 21.96 -18.65
CA ASP A 155 -12.09 21.40 -18.22
C ASP A 155 -12.66 22.08 -16.97
N VAL A 156 -11.82 22.81 -16.23
CA VAL A 156 -12.25 23.64 -15.09
C VAL A 156 -12.82 24.95 -15.60
N LYS A 157 -14.10 25.20 -15.32
CA LYS A 157 -14.81 26.41 -15.78
C LYS A 157 -14.82 27.51 -14.71
N GLY A 158 -14.36 28.70 -15.11
CA GLY A 158 -14.47 29.94 -14.34
C GLY A 158 -13.20 30.28 -13.55
N PRO A 159 -12.82 31.57 -13.44
CA PRO A 159 -11.57 31.98 -12.78
C PRO A 159 -11.44 31.55 -11.32
N ALA A 160 -12.55 31.53 -10.56
CA ALA A 160 -12.57 31.13 -9.16
C ALA A 160 -12.30 29.62 -9.00
N SER A 161 -12.94 28.79 -9.82
CA SER A 161 -12.73 27.33 -9.84
C SER A 161 -11.33 26.97 -10.30
N GLU A 162 -10.80 27.68 -11.32
CA GLU A 162 -9.41 27.48 -11.78
C GLU A 162 -8.41 27.83 -10.68
N LYS A 163 -8.64 28.93 -9.94
CA LYS A 163 -7.80 29.31 -8.81
C LYS A 163 -7.83 28.25 -7.70
N LEU A 164 -9.01 27.82 -7.27
CA LEU A 164 -9.18 26.79 -6.24
C LEU A 164 -8.51 25.47 -6.67
N THR A 165 -8.72 25.05 -7.92
CA THR A 165 -8.12 23.81 -8.44
C THR A 165 -6.59 23.91 -8.48
N ARG A 166 -6.03 25.10 -8.77
CA ARG A 166 -4.57 25.33 -8.71
C ARG A 166 -4.05 25.27 -7.29
N GLU A 167 -4.78 25.81 -6.31
CA GLU A 167 -4.44 25.73 -4.89
C GLU A 167 -4.45 24.26 -4.42
N GLU A 168 -5.50 23.49 -4.73
CA GLU A 168 -5.55 22.04 -4.46
C GLU A 168 -4.43 21.26 -5.16
N LEU A 169 -4.09 21.64 -6.41
CA LEU A 169 -2.99 21.03 -7.15
C LEU A 169 -1.64 21.29 -6.47
N MET A 170 -1.41 22.52 -5.98
CA MET A 170 -0.19 22.89 -5.25
C MET A 170 -0.09 22.17 -3.89
N GLU A 171 -1.19 22.09 -3.15
CA GLU A 171 -1.27 21.36 -1.89
C GLU A 171 -0.96 19.86 -2.10
N SER A 172 -1.66 19.22 -3.04
CA SER A 172 -1.42 17.81 -3.37
C SER A 172 0.00 17.55 -3.89
N ALA A 173 0.61 18.49 -4.62
CA ALA A 173 2.01 18.39 -5.03
C ALA A 173 2.97 18.42 -3.83
N GLY A 174 2.74 19.32 -2.88
CA GLY A 174 3.53 19.43 -1.66
C GLY A 174 3.44 18.17 -0.80
N ASP A 175 2.23 17.65 -0.62
CA ASP A 175 1.99 16.41 0.12
C ASP A 175 2.63 15.19 -0.56
N LEU A 176 2.52 15.05 -1.89
CA LEU A 176 3.19 13.97 -2.62
C LEU A 176 4.71 14.05 -2.51
N ALA A 177 5.28 15.26 -2.56
CA ALA A 177 6.72 15.44 -2.38
C ALA A 177 7.16 15.02 -0.98
N LYS A 178 6.41 15.40 0.06
CA LYS A 178 6.67 15.00 1.45
C LYS A 178 6.56 13.48 1.62
N MET A 179 5.48 12.86 1.14
CA MET A 179 5.27 11.41 1.20
C MET A 179 6.37 10.64 0.47
N ARG A 180 6.87 11.15 -0.67
CA ARG A 180 8.01 10.53 -1.38
C ARG A 180 9.27 10.55 -0.53
N VAL A 181 9.59 11.67 0.11
CA VAL A 181 10.76 11.78 1.01
C VAL A 181 10.62 10.83 2.19
N GLU A 182 9.46 10.79 2.84
CA GLU A 182 9.18 9.86 3.95
C GLU A 182 9.29 8.40 3.50
N ARG A 183 8.79 8.07 2.31
CA ARG A 183 8.90 6.72 1.74
C ARG A 183 10.33 6.32 1.42
N ASP A 184 11.11 7.21 0.83
CA ASP A 184 12.52 6.95 0.51
C ASP A 184 13.33 6.77 1.80
N ALA A 185 13.08 7.60 2.82
CA ALA A 185 13.67 7.48 4.16
C ALA A 185 13.31 6.14 4.82
N LEU A 186 12.05 5.71 4.75
CA LEU A 186 11.61 4.42 5.29
C LEU A 186 12.21 3.23 4.54
N THR A 187 12.32 3.30 3.21
CA THR A 187 12.95 2.24 2.40
C THR A 187 14.43 2.07 2.77
N ARG A 188 15.10 3.16 3.14
CA ARG A 188 16.50 3.17 3.59
C ARG A 188 16.67 3.00 5.10
N LEU A 189 15.57 2.97 5.85
CA LEU A 189 15.52 3.05 7.32
C LEU A 189 16.34 4.22 7.88
N GLU A 190 16.27 5.39 7.26
CA GLU A 190 16.92 6.61 7.75
C GLU A 190 16.32 7.00 9.12
N GLY A 191 17.18 7.11 10.15
CA GLY A 191 16.77 7.39 11.54
C GLY A 191 16.22 6.17 12.32
N GLU A 192 16.01 5.04 11.64
CA GLU A 192 15.55 3.79 12.22
C GLU A 192 16.70 2.79 12.42
N GLU A 193 16.48 1.84 13.34
CA GLU A 193 17.42 0.73 13.50
C GLU A 193 17.19 -0.32 12.42
N LYS A 194 18.27 -0.92 11.93
CA LYS A 194 18.24 -1.93 10.89
C LYS A 194 18.08 -3.32 11.50
N THR A 195 17.04 -3.52 12.32
CA THR A 195 16.66 -4.85 12.84
C THR A 195 15.97 -5.65 11.74
N ALA A 196 16.02 -6.99 11.84
CA ALA A 196 15.46 -7.88 10.80
C ALA A 196 14.00 -7.58 10.45
N ASP A 197 13.15 -7.32 11.45
CA ASP A 197 11.74 -7.00 11.22
C ASP A 197 11.55 -5.68 10.45
N LYS A 198 12.39 -4.67 10.69
CA LYS A 198 12.33 -3.37 10.02
C LYS A 198 12.92 -3.42 8.62
N THR A 199 14.02 -4.15 8.43
CA THR A 199 14.61 -4.36 7.10
C THR A 199 13.68 -5.19 6.22
N ASP A 200 12.94 -6.15 6.78
CA ASP A 200 11.94 -6.93 6.06
C ASP A 200 10.79 -6.03 5.58
N VAL A 201 10.35 -5.09 6.42
CA VAL A 201 9.34 -4.10 6.03
C VAL A 201 9.84 -3.17 4.91
N ALA A 202 11.09 -2.72 4.99
CA ALA A 202 11.72 -1.94 3.92
C ALA A 202 11.85 -2.73 2.60
N ALA A 203 12.21 -4.02 2.68
CA ALA A 203 12.24 -4.92 1.53
C ALA A 203 10.85 -5.07 0.90
N HIS A 204 9.81 -5.24 1.70
CA HIS A 204 8.44 -5.31 1.20
C HIS A 204 8.02 -4.03 0.46
N LEU A 205 8.33 -2.85 1.01
CA LEU A 205 8.07 -1.56 0.35
C LEU A 205 8.84 -1.43 -0.98
N MET A 206 10.06 -1.95 -1.03
CA MET A 206 10.85 -1.97 -2.26
C MET A 206 10.25 -2.92 -3.30
N HIS A 207 9.75 -4.10 -2.90
CA HIS A 207 9.01 -5.00 -3.81
C HIS A 207 7.79 -4.33 -4.41
N GLU A 208 7.00 -3.59 -3.62
CA GLU A 208 5.89 -2.78 -4.14
C GLU A 208 6.35 -1.70 -5.13
N THR A 209 7.51 -1.08 -4.86
CA THR A 209 8.13 -0.09 -5.74
C THR A 209 8.49 -0.69 -7.09
N LEU A 210 9.18 -1.85 -7.09
CA LEU A 210 9.52 -2.59 -8.31
C LEU A 210 8.25 -3.04 -9.06
N GLY A 211 7.22 -3.48 -8.34
CA GLY A 211 5.95 -3.88 -8.93
C GLY A 211 5.24 -2.72 -9.65
N ARG A 212 5.31 -1.51 -9.09
CA ARG A 212 4.83 -0.28 -9.76
C ARG A 212 5.65 0.03 -11.00
N TYR A 213 6.98 -0.02 -10.93
CA TYR A 213 7.82 0.19 -12.11
C TYR A 213 7.51 -0.83 -13.21
N HIS A 214 7.20 -2.08 -12.85
CA HIS A 214 6.77 -3.10 -13.79
C HIS A 214 5.44 -2.70 -14.47
N ASP A 215 4.41 -2.31 -13.69
CA ASP A 215 3.12 -1.85 -14.22
C ASP A 215 3.27 -0.66 -15.19
N GLU A 216 4.16 0.27 -14.87
CA GLU A 216 4.44 1.46 -15.68
C GLU A 216 5.23 1.09 -16.95
N ALA A 217 6.25 0.23 -16.84
CA ALA A 217 7.03 -0.27 -17.97
C ALA A 217 6.19 -1.09 -18.98
N GLU A 218 5.18 -1.84 -18.52
CA GLU A 218 4.22 -2.52 -19.41
C GLU A 218 3.38 -1.54 -20.23
N LYS A 219 3.10 -0.35 -19.68
CA LYS A 219 2.42 0.74 -20.40
C LYS A 219 3.36 1.52 -21.34
N GLY A 220 4.66 1.20 -21.31
CA GLY A 220 5.67 1.74 -22.22
C GLY A 220 6.61 2.78 -21.59
N PHE A 221 6.42 3.18 -20.33
CA PHE A 221 7.29 4.13 -19.65
C PHE A 221 7.27 3.95 -18.13
N ALA A 222 8.44 3.74 -17.51
CA ALA A 222 8.57 3.65 -16.05
C ALA A 222 8.90 5.01 -15.43
N TRP A 223 8.10 5.45 -14.46
CA TRP A 223 8.32 6.68 -13.69
C TRP A 223 9.32 6.45 -12.57
N LEU A 224 10.57 6.27 -12.98
CA LEU A 224 11.72 6.14 -12.10
C LEU A 224 12.04 7.49 -11.42
N PRO A 225 12.80 7.52 -10.32
CA PRO A 225 13.11 8.73 -9.57
C PRO A 225 13.68 9.86 -10.44
N SER A 226 14.67 9.56 -11.30
CA SER A 226 15.25 10.55 -12.23
C SER A 226 14.23 11.08 -13.25
N ARG A 227 13.31 10.23 -13.70
CA ARG A 227 12.25 10.58 -14.67
C ARG A 227 11.18 11.47 -14.07
N LEU A 228 10.83 11.24 -12.80
CA LEU A 228 9.93 12.10 -12.05
C LEU A 228 10.52 13.51 -11.85
N ASP A 229 11.84 13.63 -11.70
CA ASP A 229 12.51 14.93 -11.54
C ASP A 229 12.55 15.72 -12.85
N ILE A 230 12.76 15.01 -13.97
CA ILE A 230 12.61 15.58 -15.32
C ILE A 230 11.17 16.02 -15.57
N HIS A 231 10.18 15.20 -15.19
CA HIS A 231 8.76 15.55 -15.30
C HIS A 231 8.41 16.82 -14.54
N ARG A 232 8.90 16.96 -13.30
CA ARG A 232 8.71 18.19 -12.51
C ARG A 232 9.31 19.42 -13.21
N SER A 233 10.49 19.26 -13.82
CA SER A 233 11.13 20.35 -14.59
C SER A 233 10.32 20.72 -15.84
N ILE A 234 9.78 19.73 -16.55
CA ILE A 234 8.90 19.93 -17.71
C ILE A 234 7.64 20.71 -17.29
N ARG A 235 7.02 20.32 -16.18
CA ARG A 235 5.82 20.98 -15.65
C ARG A 235 6.08 22.42 -15.25
N ALA A 236 7.21 22.67 -14.58
CA ALA A 236 7.61 24.03 -14.21
C ALA A 236 7.81 24.91 -15.44
N ALA A 237 8.41 24.38 -16.51
CA ALA A 237 8.56 25.10 -17.78
C ALA A 237 7.20 25.42 -18.42
N LEU A 238 6.32 24.42 -18.57
CA LEU A 238 4.99 24.59 -19.16
C LEU A 238 4.13 25.60 -18.38
N SER A 239 4.17 25.54 -17.05
CA SER A 239 3.42 26.46 -16.17
C SER A 239 3.91 27.90 -16.28
N ASN A 240 5.19 28.09 -16.60
CA ASN A 240 5.79 29.40 -16.85
C ASN A 240 5.63 29.88 -18.31
N GLY A 241 4.86 29.16 -19.14
CA GLY A 241 4.63 29.50 -20.54
C GLY A 241 5.84 29.28 -21.45
N ARG A 242 6.82 28.46 -21.02
CA ARG A 242 8.00 28.12 -21.82
C ARG A 242 7.88 26.69 -22.36
N PHE A 243 8.39 26.47 -23.56
CA PHE A 243 8.47 25.15 -24.17
C PHE A 243 9.65 24.36 -23.59
N PRO A 244 9.44 23.16 -23.02
CA PRO A 244 10.53 22.31 -22.57
C PRO A 244 11.40 21.87 -23.76
N LEU A 245 12.72 22.02 -23.65
CA LEU A 245 13.71 21.44 -24.57
C LEU A 245 14.48 20.34 -23.83
N LEU A 246 14.20 19.09 -24.16
CA LEU A 246 14.87 17.93 -23.58
C LEU A 246 16.20 17.69 -24.30
N VAL A 247 17.32 17.90 -23.60
CA VAL A 247 18.68 17.76 -24.13
C VAL A 247 19.36 16.55 -23.51
N GLY A 248 19.88 15.66 -24.33
CA GLY A 248 20.61 14.49 -23.86
C GLY A 248 21.08 13.62 -25.01
N GLU A 249 21.96 12.66 -24.75
CA GLU A 249 22.49 11.77 -25.79
C GLU A 249 21.40 10.87 -26.40
N PRO A 250 21.62 10.25 -27.58
CA PRO A 250 20.71 9.25 -28.13
C PRO A 250 20.49 8.07 -27.15
N GLY A 251 19.27 7.52 -27.14
CA GLY A 251 18.95 6.33 -26.34
C GLY A 251 18.64 6.57 -24.85
N VAL A 252 18.81 7.80 -24.34
CA VAL A 252 18.49 8.16 -22.94
C VAL A 252 16.99 8.26 -22.63
N GLY A 253 16.10 8.15 -23.62
CA GLY A 253 14.64 8.14 -23.42
C GLY A 253 13.92 9.50 -23.51
N LYS A 254 14.48 10.48 -24.25
CA LYS A 254 13.90 11.84 -24.40
C LYS A 254 12.49 11.80 -25.01
N SER A 255 12.33 11.04 -26.08
CA SER A 255 11.08 10.96 -26.84
C SER A 255 9.99 10.27 -26.03
N GLU A 256 10.33 9.17 -25.35
CA GLU A 256 9.43 8.43 -24.46
C GLU A 256 9.01 9.29 -23.25
N GLN A 257 9.93 10.07 -22.68
CA GLN A 257 9.62 11.01 -21.60
C GLN A 257 8.62 12.08 -22.02
N ALA A 258 8.77 12.63 -23.23
CA ALA A 258 7.84 13.62 -23.78
C ALA A 258 6.45 13.01 -24.03
N ASP A 259 6.39 11.81 -24.63
CA ASP A 259 5.12 11.10 -24.86
C ASP A 259 4.41 10.75 -23.56
N ALA A 260 5.14 10.30 -22.53
CA ALA A 260 4.57 9.98 -21.23
C ALA A 260 3.99 11.22 -20.52
N VAL A 261 4.64 12.39 -20.67
CA VAL A 261 4.10 13.66 -20.17
C VAL A 261 2.83 14.05 -20.91
N ALA A 262 2.83 13.98 -22.25
CA ALA A 262 1.66 14.31 -23.05
C ALA A 262 0.47 13.41 -22.72
N GLU A 263 0.69 12.11 -22.60
CA GLU A 263 -0.36 11.15 -22.25
C GLU A 263 -0.92 11.41 -20.84
N GLN A 264 -0.11 11.91 -19.90
CA GLN A 264 -0.61 12.31 -18.58
C GLN A 264 -1.43 13.61 -18.60
N LEU A 265 -1.01 14.59 -19.41
CA LEU A 265 -1.61 15.93 -19.45
C LEU A 265 -2.83 16.01 -20.37
N THR A 266 -2.86 15.25 -21.48
CA THR A 266 -3.87 15.37 -22.54
C THR A 266 -4.54 14.04 -22.92
N ASP A 267 -4.24 12.93 -22.24
CA ASP A 267 -4.70 11.57 -22.59
C ASP A 267 -4.34 11.09 -24.01
N ASP A 268 -3.46 11.82 -24.69
CA ASP A 268 -2.97 11.55 -26.04
C ASP A 268 -1.45 11.62 -26.03
N LYS A 269 -0.78 10.80 -26.85
CA LYS A 269 0.65 10.98 -27.13
C LYS A 269 0.90 12.24 -27.94
N CYS A 270 2.15 12.68 -27.98
CA CYS A 270 2.52 13.87 -28.71
C CYS A 270 2.17 13.77 -30.21
N VAL A 271 1.76 14.88 -30.81
CA VAL A 271 1.77 15.02 -32.26
C VAL A 271 3.23 15.19 -32.70
N LYS A 272 3.82 14.11 -33.23
CA LYS A 272 5.24 14.07 -33.57
C LYS A 272 5.53 14.87 -34.84
N ILE A 273 6.61 15.67 -34.80
CA ILE A 273 7.30 16.17 -35.98
C ILE A 273 8.78 15.82 -35.88
N ALA A 274 9.36 15.25 -36.95
CA ALA A 274 10.78 14.99 -37.04
C ALA A 274 11.45 16.18 -37.74
N CYS A 275 12.25 16.93 -36.99
CA CYS A 275 12.86 18.15 -37.47
C CYS A 275 14.09 17.87 -38.35
N THR A 276 14.13 18.51 -39.50
CA THR A 276 15.24 18.50 -40.45
C THR A 276 15.49 19.92 -40.97
N SER A 277 16.55 20.12 -41.75
CA SER A 277 16.85 21.41 -42.37
C SER A 277 15.78 21.90 -43.36
N SER A 278 14.91 21.00 -43.84
CA SER A 278 13.78 21.31 -44.72
C SER A 278 12.47 21.56 -43.98
N THR A 279 12.40 21.29 -42.67
CA THR A 279 11.19 21.50 -41.88
C THR A 279 10.78 22.97 -41.93
N GLY A 280 9.53 23.26 -42.27
CA GLY A 280 9.05 24.62 -42.48
C GLY A 280 7.56 24.82 -42.19
N GLU A 281 6.97 25.87 -42.79
CA GLU A 281 5.56 26.23 -42.58
C GLU A 281 4.60 25.10 -42.95
N HIS A 282 4.85 24.37 -44.04
CA HIS A 282 4.00 23.26 -44.48
C HIS A 282 3.92 22.11 -43.47
N ASP A 283 5.02 21.81 -42.76
CA ASP A 283 5.05 20.75 -41.75
C ASP A 283 4.43 21.18 -40.42
N LEU A 284 4.68 22.44 -40.01
CA LEU A 284 4.26 22.96 -38.71
C LEU A 284 2.84 23.51 -38.74
N ILE A 285 2.51 24.29 -39.77
CA ILE A 285 1.31 25.12 -39.84
C ILE A 285 0.27 24.51 -40.79
N ALA A 286 0.49 24.55 -42.10
CA ALA A 286 -0.46 24.05 -43.09
C ALA A 286 0.17 23.92 -44.47
N ASP A 287 -0.29 22.93 -45.23
CA ASP A 287 0.08 22.68 -46.62
C ASP A 287 -1.14 22.74 -47.53
N LYS A 288 -0.97 23.19 -48.77
CA LYS A 288 -2.08 23.32 -49.73
C LYS A 288 -2.22 22.01 -50.52
N GLU A 289 -3.34 21.34 -50.36
CA GLU A 289 -3.69 20.12 -51.10
C GLU A 289 -4.87 20.38 -52.05
N ILE A 290 -5.00 19.54 -53.08
CA ILE A 290 -6.08 19.60 -54.07
C ILE A 290 -6.62 18.18 -54.27
N ASP A 291 -7.93 18.04 -54.19
CA ASP A 291 -8.64 16.81 -54.53
C ASP A 291 -9.80 17.12 -55.51
N GLU A 292 -10.67 16.13 -55.76
CA GLU A 292 -11.84 16.24 -56.64
C GLU A 292 -12.84 17.35 -56.21
N ARG A 293 -12.78 17.81 -54.95
CA ARG A 293 -13.66 18.85 -54.40
C ARG A 293 -13.00 20.24 -54.37
N GLY A 294 -11.78 20.38 -54.89
CA GLY A 294 -11.03 21.64 -55.02
C GLY A 294 -9.81 21.72 -54.09
N SER A 295 -9.26 22.92 -53.90
CA SER A 295 -8.12 23.13 -52.98
C SER A 295 -8.56 23.25 -51.51
N TYR A 296 -7.74 22.78 -50.59
CA TYR A 296 -7.88 22.98 -49.14
C TYR A 296 -6.53 23.05 -48.44
N LEU A 297 -6.53 23.42 -47.17
CA LEU A 297 -5.33 23.44 -46.35
C LEU A 297 -5.32 22.22 -45.42
N ARG A 298 -4.35 21.33 -45.59
CA ARG A 298 -4.06 20.25 -44.65
C ARG A 298 -3.22 20.83 -43.52
N TYR A 299 -3.66 20.68 -42.28
CA TYR A 299 -2.96 21.24 -41.13
C TYR A 299 -1.70 20.44 -40.79
N GLY A 300 -0.62 21.18 -40.51
CA GLY A 300 0.65 20.66 -40.02
C GLY A 300 0.57 20.27 -38.54
N ALA A 301 1.66 19.72 -38.01
CA ALA A 301 1.71 19.14 -36.68
C ALA A 301 1.29 20.12 -35.56
N ALA A 302 1.75 21.38 -35.62
CA ALA A 302 1.40 22.38 -34.62
C ALA A 302 -0.06 22.80 -34.72
N SER A 303 -0.57 23.05 -35.92
CA SER A 303 -1.98 23.42 -36.12
C SER A 303 -2.94 22.28 -35.75
N ARG A 304 -2.60 21.02 -36.05
CA ARG A 304 -3.40 19.85 -35.66
C ARG A 304 -3.43 19.64 -34.15
N ALA A 305 -2.33 19.94 -33.47
CA ALA A 305 -2.26 19.88 -32.02
C ALA A 305 -2.99 21.06 -31.37
N ALA A 306 -2.87 22.25 -31.95
CA ALA A 306 -3.48 23.47 -31.44
C ALA A 306 -5.01 23.48 -31.60
N THR A 307 -5.52 23.04 -32.75
CA THR A 307 -6.93 23.19 -33.11
C THR A 307 -7.76 21.92 -32.96
N GLY A 308 -7.11 20.75 -32.99
CA GLY A 308 -7.80 19.45 -33.05
C GLY A 308 -8.35 19.08 -34.43
N PHE A 309 -8.25 19.94 -35.44
CA PHE A 309 -8.68 19.68 -36.82
C PHE A 309 -7.53 19.12 -37.66
N VAL A 310 -7.83 18.29 -38.67
CA VAL A 310 -6.82 17.76 -39.62
C VAL A 310 -6.67 18.68 -40.81
N SER A 311 -7.74 19.35 -41.22
CA SER A 311 -7.77 20.23 -42.38
C SER A 311 -8.72 21.40 -42.21
N SER A 312 -8.65 22.36 -43.13
CA SER A 312 -9.59 23.47 -43.24
C SER A 312 -11.00 23.08 -43.68
N ARG A 313 -11.24 21.81 -44.05
CA ARG A 313 -12.56 21.32 -44.50
C ARG A 313 -13.32 20.55 -43.43
N ASP A 314 -12.67 20.19 -42.34
CA ASP A 314 -13.31 19.36 -41.33
C ASP A 314 -14.30 20.23 -40.54
N ASN A 315 -15.54 19.78 -40.43
CA ASN A 315 -16.58 20.53 -39.71
C ASN A 315 -16.58 20.25 -38.20
N ARG A 316 -15.75 19.32 -37.73
CA ARG A 316 -15.61 18.92 -36.33
C ARG A 316 -14.16 18.52 -36.07
N PRO A 317 -13.60 18.85 -34.89
CA PRO A 317 -12.25 18.43 -34.57
C PRO A 317 -12.22 16.93 -34.21
N GLU A 318 -11.06 16.30 -34.41
CA GLU A 318 -10.78 14.94 -33.89
C GLU A 318 -10.65 14.93 -32.36
N ARG A 319 -10.36 16.10 -31.76
CA ARG A 319 -10.12 16.29 -30.34
C ARG A 319 -10.72 17.60 -29.86
N MET A 320 -11.38 17.56 -28.71
CA MET A 320 -12.07 18.73 -28.14
C MET A 320 -11.16 19.65 -27.32
N HIS A 321 -9.90 19.26 -27.12
CA HIS A 321 -8.86 20.04 -26.46
C HIS A 321 -7.59 20.06 -27.32
N GLY A 322 -6.70 20.99 -27.00
CA GLY A 322 -5.36 21.06 -27.57
C GLY A 322 -4.50 19.89 -27.10
N ARG A 323 -3.45 19.62 -27.86
CA ARG A 323 -2.47 18.55 -27.59
C ARG A 323 -1.05 19.10 -27.57
N ILE A 324 -0.13 18.27 -27.12
CA ILE A 324 1.30 18.60 -27.12
C ILE A 324 1.95 18.16 -28.44
N VAL A 325 2.69 19.06 -29.07
CA VAL A 325 3.56 18.76 -30.21
C VAL A 325 4.91 18.27 -29.68
N ARG A 326 5.47 17.21 -30.27
CA ARG A 326 6.88 16.86 -30.04
C ARG A 326 7.73 17.22 -31.23
N ALA A 327 8.56 18.26 -31.08
CA ALA A 327 9.59 18.62 -32.06
C ALA A 327 10.86 17.81 -31.82
N ASP A 328 10.97 16.67 -32.51
CA ASP A 328 12.08 15.73 -32.37
C ASP A 328 13.30 16.25 -33.13
N GLU A 329 14.45 16.35 -32.47
CA GLU A 329 15.71 16.88 -33.03
C GLU A 329 15.63 18.36 -33.48
N LEU A 330 15.04 19.22 -32.64
CA LEU A 330 14.78 20.63 -32.96
C LEU A 330 16.00 21.39 -33.52
N LEU A 331 17.21 21.16 -32.99
CA LEU A 331 18.40 21.88 -33.43
C LEU A 331 18.85 21.55 -34.86
N LYS A 332 18.24 20.56 -35.54
CA LYS A 332 18.52 20.26 -36.95
C LYS A 332 17.77 21.16 -37.94
N ILE A 333 16.85 22.00 -37.47
CA ILE A 333 16.10 22.88 -38.37
C ILE A 333 16.94 24.05 -38.87
N ASN A 334 16.54 24.59 -40.01
CA ASN A 334 17.05 25.89 -40.45
C ASN A 334 16.31 27.01 -39.71
N PHE A 335 16.94 27.57 -38.67
CA PHE A 335 16.36 28.64 -37.87
C PHE A 335 16.16 29.94 -38.66
N ASP A 336 16.97 30.25 -39.68
CA ASP A 336 16.78 31.48 -40.48
C ASP A 336 15.40 31.53 -41.15
N LYS A 337 14.85 30.36 -41.50
CA LYS A 337 13.53 30.23 -42.14
C LYS A 337 12.38 29.98 -41.15
N THR A 338 12.66 29.37 -40.01
CA THR A 338 11.63 28.87 -39.07
C THR A 338 11.53 29.67 -37.77
N PHE A 339 12.47 30.57 -37.51
CA PHE A 339 12.50 31.38 -36.29
C PHE A 339 11.20 32.16 -36.07
N GLY A 340 10.70 32.84 -37.11
CA GLY A 340 9.45 33.62 -37.02
C GLY A 340 8.24 32.75 -36.69
N LEU A 341 8.14 31.58 -37.32
CA LEU A 341 7.07 30.61 -37.11
C LEU A 341 7.07 30.04 -35.69
N ILE A 342 8.22 29.61 -35.18
CA ILE A 342 8.33 29.07 -33.81
C ILE A 342 7.97 30.13 -32.78
N LYS A 343 8.43 31.36 -33.00
CA LYS A 343 8.11 32.49 -32.11
C LYS A 343 6.62 32.84 -32.15
N GLU A 344 6.00 32.79 -33.33
CA GLU A 344 4.56 32.97 -33.45
C GLU A 344 3.81 31.88 -32.68
N ILE A 345 4.18 30.61 -32.86
CA ILE A 345 3.59 29.47 -32.14
C ILE A 345 3.69 29.65 -30.62
N ALA A 346 4.85 30.08 -30.12
CA ALA A 346 5.09 30.32 -28.69
C ALA A 346 4.17 31.38 -28.07
N GLN A 347 3.72 32.34 -28.88
CA GLN A 347 2.91 33.45 -28.41
C GLN A 347 1.40 33.17 -28.41
N LYS A 348 0.96 32.06 -29.04
CA LYS A 348 -0.46 31.74 -29.16
C LYS A 348 -1.09 31.30 -27.84
N LYS A 349 -2.26 31.86 -27.56
CA LYS A 349 -3.09 31.53 -26.39
C LYS A 349 -4.39 30.88 -26.84
N PRO A 350 -5.07 30.15 -25.93
CA PRO A 350 -6.38 29.59 -26.23
C PRO A 350 -7.37 30.68 -26.68
N GLY A 351 -8.04 30.44 -27.81
CA GLY A 351 -8.94 31.38 -28.48
C GLY A 351 -8.28 32.19 -29.61
N ASP A 352 -6.95 32.26 -29.67
CA ASP A 352 -6.25 32.97 -30.74
C ASP A 352 -6.36 32.21 -32.07
N GLN A 353 -6.18 32.93 -33.18
CA GLN A 353 -5.95 32.32 -34.48
C GLN A 353 -4.51 31.80 -34.55
N MET A 354 -4.34 30.50 -34.83
CA MET A 354 -3.01 29.84 -34.82
C MET A 354 -2.04 30.44 -35.85
N HIS A 355 -2.52 30.73 -37.05
CA HIS A 355 -1.78 31.35 -38.16
C HIS A 355 -2.81 31.87 -39.16
N GLU A 356 -2.47 32.81 -40.04
CA GLU A 356 -3.40 33.31 -41.07
C GLU A 356 -3.98 32.20 -41.97
N ASN A 357 -3.18 31.15 -42.21
CA ASN A 357 -3.55 29.95 -42.98
C ASN A 357 -4.34 28.91 -42.16
N VAL A 358 -4.68 29.20 -40.90
CA VAL A 358 -5.42 28.30 -40.00
C VAL A 358 -6.67 29.01 -39.51
N GLN A 359 -7.83 28.47 -39.87
CA GLN A 359 -9.13 29.10 -39.66
C GLN A 359 -9.68 28.81 -38.26
N HIS A 360 -9.27 27.68 -37.69
CA HIS A 360 -9.76 27.17 -36.41
C HIS A 360 -8.95 27.77 -35.25
N PRO A 361 -9.61 28.12 -34.12
CA PRO A 361 -8.94 28.73 -32.98
C PRO A 361 -8.07 27.71 -32.22
N VAL A 362 -7.06 28.22 -31.52
CA VAL A 362 -6.23 27.43 -30.60
C VAL A 362 -7.06 27.00 -29.39
N LEU A 363 -7.03 25.72 -29.06
CA LEU A 363 -7.71 25.11 -27.93
C LEU A 363 -6.82 25.14 -26.66
N LYS A 364 -7.45 25.15 -25.48
CA LYS A 364 -6.75 24.92 -24.20
C LYS A 364 -6.09 23.54 -24.21
N GLY A 365 -4.90 23.41 -23.60
CA GLY A 365 -4.10 22.18 -23.62
C GLY A 365 -3.07 22.10 -24.77
N PHE A 366 -3.01 23.10 -25.65
CA PHE A 366 -1.95 23.18 -26.65
C PHE A 366 -0.61 23.57 -26.03
N SER A 367 0.46 22.83 -26.36
CA SER A 367 1.84 23.21 -26.06
C SER A 367 2.84 22.46 -26.95
N LEU A 368 4.13 22.69 -26.76
CA LEU A 368 5.21 22.05 -27.48
C LEU A 368 6.30 21.58 -26.51
N ILE A 369 6.78 20.35 -26.73
CA ILE A 369 7.99 19.80 -26.11
C ILE A 369 8.99 19.50 -27.23
N ALA A 370 10.18 20.05 -27.15
CA ALA A 370 11.25 19.76 -28.08
C ALA A 370 12.23 18.74 -27.50
N THR A 371 12.88 17.96 -28.37
CA THR A 371 13.99 17.09 -28.00
C THR A 371 15.20 17.44 -28.87
N THR A 372 16.40 17.26 -28.35
CA THR A 372 17.62 17.39 -29.14
C THR A 372 18.77 16.62 -28.50
N ASN A 373 19.80 16.35 -29.31
CA ASN A 373 21.11 15.99 -28.79
C ASN A 373 21.86 17.24 -28.31
N PRO A 374 22.88 17.10 -27.44
CA PRO A 374 23.66 18.22 -26.97
C PRO A 374 24.31 18.97 -28.14
N ALA A 375 24.28 20.30 -28.08
CA ALA A 375 25.02 21.14 -29.02
C ALA A 375 26.53 20.92 -28.87
N GLY A 376 27.29 21.09 -29.94
CA GLY A 376 28.75 20.96 -29.93
C GLY A 376 29.32 20.12 -31.07
N ALA A 377 30.64 19.97 -31.04
CA ALA A 377 31.43 19.42 -32.15
C ALA A 377 31.06 17.99 -32.55
N ARG A 378 30.59 17.16 -31.60
CA ARG A 378 30.23 15.76 -31.86
C ARG A 378 29.01 15.63 -32.79
N HIS A 379 27.94 16.35 -32.48
CA HIS A 379 26.68 16.29 -33.25
C HIS A 379 26.63 17.34 -34.36
N GLN A 380 27.61 18.26 -34.39
CA GLN A 380 27.66 19.40 -35.33
C GLN A 380 26.38 20.25 -35.26
N LEU A 381 25.89 20.45 -34.03
CA LEU A 381 24.68 21.22 -33.75
C LEU A 381 25.07 22.53 -33.08
N ASP A 382 24.52 23.62 -33.60
CA ASP A 382 24.61 24.93 -32.96
C ASP A 382 23.65 25.02 -31.77
N LYS A 383 23.97 25.91 -30.83
CA LYS A 383 23.06 26.24 -29.73
C LYS A 383 21.82 26.96 -30.26
N LEU A 384 20.76 26.96 -29.45
CA LEU A 384 19.57 27.76 -29.76
C LEU A 384 19.95 29.24 -29.98
N PRO A 385 19.33 29.92 -30.96
CA PRO A 385 19.49 31.37 -31.08
C PRO A 385 19.06 32.07 -29.78
N PRO A 386 19.79 33.09 -29.28
CA PRO A 386 19.50 33.74 -27.99
C PRO A 386 18.07 34.27 -27.81
N ALA A 387 17.41 34.62 -28.92
CA ALA A 387 16.03 35.07 -28.88
C ALA A 387 15.00 33.92 -28.70
N LEU A 388 15.32 32.69 -29.12
CA LEU A 388 14.49 31.50 -28.85
C LEU A 388 14.81 30.86 -27.49
N GLU A 389 16.02 31.05 -26.96
CA GLU A 389 16.37 30.56 -25.60
C GLU A 389 15.40 31.07 -24.52
N ARG A 390 14.75 32.22 -24.73
CA ARG A 390 13.74 32.76 -23.82
C ARG A 390 12.43 31.97 -23.85
N GLU A 391 12.06 31.46 -25.02
CA GLU A 391 10.83 30.69 -25.24
C GLU A 391 11.00 29.23 -24.78
N PHE A 392 12.23 28.70 -24.82
CA PHE A 392 12.52 27.32 -24.41
C PHE A 392 13.14 27.23 -23.01
N ALA A 393 12.74 26.23 -22.23
CA ALA A 393 13.41 25.85 -20.99
C ALA A 393 14.23 24.58 -21.22
N GLU A 394 15.56 24.69 -21.19
CA GLU A 394 16.46 23.55 -21.36
C GLU A 394 16.41 22.62 -20.15
N ILE A 395 16.22 21.32 -20.39
CA ILE A 395 16.15 20.28 -19.36
C ILE A 395 17.06 19.14 -19.79
N LYS A 396 18.10 18.88 -18.98
CA LYS A 396 19.04 17.78 -19.22
C LYS A 396 18.37 16.43 -18.92
N VAL A 397 18.48 15.51 -19.86
CA VAL A 397 18.00 14.13 -19.75
C VAL A 397 19.22 13.21 -19.82
N ASP A 398 19.59 12.64 -18.68
CA ASP A 398 20.66 11.67 -18.58
C ASP A 398 20.10 10.23 -18.60
N TYR A 399 20.99 9.25 -18.78
CA TYR A 399 20.68 7.83 -18.58
C TYR A 399 20.40 7.56 -17.10
N PRO A 400 19.51 6.60 -16.74
CA PRO A 400 19.22 6.31 -15.34
C PRO A 400 20.50 6.04 -14.54
N PRO A 401 20.60 6.57 -13.31
CA PRO A 401 21.79 6.38 -12.48
C PRO A 401 21.98 4.90 -12.11
N GLN A 402 23.24 4.52 -11.93
CA GLN A 402 23.62 3.19 -11.46
C GLN A 402 24.81 3.33 -10.51
N SER A 403 24.53 3.10 -9.23
CA SER A 403 25.49 3.10 -8.12
C SER A 403 24.85 2.34 -6.95
N PRO A 404 25.62 1.95 -5.91
CA PRO A 404 25.04 1.40 -4.70
C PRO A 404 23.96 2.30 -4.06
N GLU A 405 24.16 3.61 -4.07
CA GLU A 405 23.25 4.58 -3.43
C GLU A 405 22.04 4.90 -4.32
N ASN A 406 22.23 4.90 -5.65
CA ASN A 406 21.21 5.16 -6.65
C ASN A 406 21.22 4.09 -7.76
N PRO A 407 20.69 2.87 -7.48
CA PRO A 407 20.72 1.71 -8.39
C PRO A 407 19.54 1.70 -9.39
N GLU A 408 19.16 2.85 -9.93
CA GLU A 408 17.90 3.01 -10.68
C GLU A 408 17.86 2.16 -11.97
N LEU A 409 18.97 2.06 -12.69
CA LEU A 409 19.08 1.19 -13.87
C LEU A 409 18.88 -0.28 -13.52
N TYR A 410 19.53 -0.75 -12.45
CA TYR A 410 19.36 -2.11 -11.94
C TYR A 410 17.92 -2.39 -11.49
N GLU A 411 17.28 -1.46 -10.79
CA GLU A 411 15.88 -1.58 -10.37
C GLU A 411 14.91 -1.62 -11.55
N PHE A 412 15.17 -0.84 -12.61
CA PHE A 412 14.42 -0.92 -13.86
C PHE A 412 14.57 -2.30 -14.53
N MET A 413 15.78 -2.87 -14.53
CA MET A 413 16.01 -4.21 -15.06
C MET A 413 15.28 -5.28 -14.24
N LEU A 414 15.30 -5.19 -12.91
CA LEU A 414 14.51 -6.08 -12.04
C LEU A 414 13.01 -5.98 -12.33
N ALA A 415 12.48 -4.76 -12.45
CA ALA A 415 11.07 -4.53 -12.73
C ALA A 415 10.65 -5.05 -14.11
N THR A 416 11.54 -5.04 -15.10
CA THR A 416 11.26 -5.58 -16.44
C THR A 416 11.44 -7.09 -16.54
N LEU A 417 12.12 -7.71 -15.57
CA LEU A 417 12.18 -9.17 -15.38
C LEU A 417 10.95 -9.74 -14.66
N MET A 418 10.21 -8.89 -13.94
CA MET A 418 8.98 -9.32 -13.28
C MET A 418 7.94 -9.78 -14.30
N ASP A 419 7.16 -10.79 -13.91
CA ASP A 419 5.93 -11.15 -14.59
C ASP A 419 4.75 -10.27 -14.12
N ASP A 420 3.57 -10.47 -14.74
CA ASP A 420 2.33 -9.76 -14.40
C ASP A 420 1.93 -9.89 -12.92
N LYS A 421 2.47 -10.88 -12.21
CA LYS A 421 2.22 -11.17 -10.79
C LYS A 421 3.30 -10.60 -9.87
N LYS A 422 4.23 -9.81 -10.42
CA LYS A 422 5.33 -9.14 -9.72
C LYS A 422 6.32 -10.14 -9.13
N TYR A 423 6.54 -11.24 -9.86
CA TYR A 423 7.44 -12.30 -9.46
C TYR A 423 8.62 -12.44 -10.42
N ILE A 424 9.77 -12.94 -9.93
CA ILE A 424 10.96 -13.21 -10.74
C ILE A 424 11.38 -14.66 -10.55
N SER A 425 11.37 -15.46 -11.63
CA SER A 425 11.69 -16.89 -11.63
C SER A 425 13.18 -17.22 -11.68
N ILE A 426 14.05 -16.20 -11.73
CA ILE A 426 15.49 -16.36 -11.82
C ILE A 426 16.09 -16.51 -10.41
N PRO A 427 17.09 -17.37 -10.19
CA PRO A 427 17.72 -17.53 -8.88
C PRO A 427 18.37 -16.24 -8.36
N LYS A 428 18.25 -16.00 -7.05
CA LYS A 428 18.84 -14.83 -6.36
C LYS A 428 20.31 -14.62 -6.67
N SER A 429 21.09 -15.69 -6.78
CA SER A 429 22.53 -15.65 -7.07
C SER A 429 22.88 -15.04 -8.43
N GLU A 430 21.96 -15.07 -9.40
CA GLU A 430 22.19 -14.45 -10.72
C GLU A 430 21.82 -12.96 -10.74
N LEU A 431 21.02 -12.52 -9.75
CA LEU A 431 20.45 -11.17 -9.73
C LEU A 431 21.10 -10.27 -8.69
N ALA A 432 21.35 -10.79 -7.48
CA ALA A 432 21.64 -9.99 -6.30
C ALA A 432 23.03 -9.35 -6.33
N PRO A 433 23.18 -8.10 -5.87
CA PRO A 433 24.51 -7.61 -5.50
C PRO A 433 25.07 -8.42 -4.33
N ALA A 434 26.40 -8.52 -4.23
CA ALA A 434 27.09 -9.18 -3.14
C ALA A 434 27.56 -8.19 -2.07
N TYR A 435 27.66 -8.70 -0.84
CA TYR A 435 27.93 -7.94 0.37
C TYR A 435 29.11 -8.55 1.13
N GLU A 436 29.81 -7.71 1.88
CA GLU A 436 30.87 -8.07 2.80
C GLU A 436 30.45 -7.79 4.23
N ARG A 437 30.66 -8.78 5.09
CA ARG A 437 30.51 -8.65 6.54
C ARG A 437 31.64 -7.77 7.07
N LYS A 438 31.30 -6.66 7.72
CA LYS A 438 32.22 -5.77 8.42
C LYS A 438 31.90 -5.79 9.90
N GLU A 439 32.87 -6.22 10.70
CA GLU A 439 32.73 -6.22 12.15
C GLU A 439 32.66 -4.80 12.69
N VAL A 440 31.80 -4.62 13.68
CA VAL A 440 31.56 -3.33 14.31
C VAL A 440 31.96 -3.43 15.77
N VAL A 441 32.74 -2.45 16.25
CA VAL A 441 33.25 -2.42 17.62
C VAL A 441 32.62 -1.25 18.37
N ASN A 442 32.20 -1.49 19.62
CA ASN A 442 31.63 -0.48 20.52
C ASN A 442 30.35 0.22 20.01
N GLN A 443 29.58 -0.42 19.13
CA GLN A 443 28.24 0.05 18.78
C GLN A 443 27.17 -0.80 19.44
N LYS A 444 26.13 -0.13 19.92
CA LYS A 444 24.97 -0.75 20.54
C LYS A 444 23.70 -0.31 19.81
N THR A 445 22.71 -1.18 19.80
CA THR A 445 21.33 -0.83 19.44
C THR A 445 20.74 0.14 20.47
N LYS A 446 19.62 0.80 20.14
CA LYS A 446 18.86 1.74 20.97
C LYS A 446 18.37 1.09 22.27
N ASP A 447 18.20 -0.23 22.27
CA ASP A 447 17.87 -1.05 23.44
C ASP A 447 19.10 -1.59 24.20
N GLY A 448 20.33 -1.23 23.80
CA GLY A 448 21.57 -1.49 24.52
C GLY A 448 22.31 -2.80 24.18
N ARG A 449 21.82 -3.59 23.22
CA ARG A 449 22.47 -4.83 22.75
C ARG A 449 23.69 -4.52 21.88
N ASP A 450 24.72 -5.37 21.93
CA ASP A 450 25.95 -5.18 21.16
C ASP A 450 25.75 -5.56 19.69
N ILE A 451 26.17 -4.68 18.78
CA ILE A 451 26.21 -4.98 17.34
C ILE A 451 27.54 -5.66 17.04
N ALA A 452 27.49 -6.86 16.47
CA ALA A 452 28.67 -7.65 16.10
C ALA A 452 29.19 -7.29 14.70
N ALA A 453 28.30 -7.13 13.72
CA ALA A 453 28.68 -6.80 12.36
C ALA A 453 27.55 -6.13 11.57
N GLU A 454 27.93 -5.49 10.46
CA GLU A 454 27.04 -5.00 9.42
C GLU A 454 27.46 -5.54 8.05
N GLU A 455 26.51 -5.78 7.16
CA GLU A 455 26.81 -6.12 5.78
C GLU A 455 26.84 -4.85 4.91
N LYS A 456 27.94 -4.64 4.20
CA LYS A 456 28.08 -3.56 3.23
C LYS A 456 28.28 -4.13 1.83
N ILE A 457 27.61 -3.54 0.84
CA ILE A 457 27.80 -3.93 -0.55
C ILE A 457 29.27 -3.82 -0.95
N ILE A 458 29.74 -4.79 -1.74
CA ILE A 458 31.08 -4.73 -2.31
C ILE A 458 31.13 -3.54 -3.28
N ALA A 459 32.04 -2.60 -3.01
CA ALA A 459 32.14 -1.35 -3.78
C ALA A 459 32.61 -1.58 -5.23
N THR A 460 33.40 -2.63 -5.46
CA THR A 460 33.96 -2.98 -6.76
C THR A 460 32.87 -3.53 -7.69
N SER A 461 32.39 -2.70 -8.62
CA SER A 461 31.23 -2.99 -9.48
C SER A 461 31.36 -4.22 -10.38
N ASN A 462 32.59 -4.69 -10.65
CA ASN A 462 32.87 -5.86 -11.49
C ASN A 462 33.26 -7.12 -10.69
N ASP A 463 33.14 -7.11 -9.36
CA ASP A 463 33.47 -8.27 -8.52
C ASP A 463 32.64 -9.51 -8.94
N ALA A 464 33.31 -10.66 -9.06
CA ALA A 464 32.70 -11.91 -9.51
C ALA A 464 31.62 -12.45 -8.55
N ARG A 465 31.64 -12.03 -7.28
CA ARG A 465 30.63 -12.41 -6.28
C ARG A 465 29.27 -11.77 -6.55
N HIS A 466 29.20 -10.62 -7.23
CA HIS A 466 27.92 -10.02 -7.61
C HIS A 466 27.14 -10.97 -8.54
N GLY A 467 25.82 -10.84 -8.58
CA GLY A 467 25.00 -11.47 -9.62
C GLY A 467 25.28 -10.87 -10.99
N THR A 468 25.09 -11.66 -12.04
CA THR A 468 25.27 -11.23 -13.43
C THR A 468 24.41 -10.00 -13.77
N LEU A 469 23.18 -9.90 -13.25
CA LEU A 469 22.33 -8.74 -13.50
C LEU A 469 22.95 -7.43 -13.00
N TRP A 470 23.48 -7.44 -11.76
CA TRP A 470 24.15 -6.27 -11.19
C TRP A 470 25.37 -5.85 -12.01
N ARG A 471 26.18 -6.83 -12.43
CA ARG A 471 27.35 -6.56 -13.28
C ARG A 471 26.94 -6.02 -14.65
N VAL A 472 25.88 -6.54 -15.28
CA VAL A 472 25.35 -6.02 -16.55
C VAL A 472 24.83 -4.58 -16.39
N ALA A 473 24.12 -4.26 -15.31
CA ALA A 473 23.67 -2.89 -15.07
C ALA A 473 24.86 -1.91 -15.00
N ASN A 474 25.93 -2.28 -14.29
CA ASN A 474 27.15 -1.47 -14.23
C ASN A 474 27.90 -1.41 -15.59
N ALA A 475 27.94 -2.52 -16.34
CA ALA A 475 28.53 -2.54 -17.68
C ALA A 475 27.79 -1.61 -18.66
N ILE A 476 26.46 -1.64 -18.65
CA ILE A 476 25.62 -0.75 -19.46
C ILE A 476 25.84 0.70 -19.05
N ARG A 477 25.91 1.00 -17.75
CA ARG A 477 26.25 2.35 -17.29
C ARG A 477 27.60 2.80 -17.82
N ALA A 478 28.62 1.95 -17.72
CA ALA A 478 29.95 2.25 -18.25
C ALA A 478 29.94 2.47 -19.77
N ILE A 479 29.15 1.69 -20.53
CA ILE A 479 28.95 1.91 -21.98
C ILE A 479 28.35 3.30 -22.23
N GLN A 480 27.34 3.71 -21.47
CA GLN A 480 26.70 5.02 -21.64
C GLN A 480 27.60 6.18 -21.26
N ASP A 481 28.33 6.06 -20.16
CA ASP A 481 29.30 7.07 -19.75
C ASP A 481 30.44 7.17 -20.78
N SER A 482 30.88 6.03 -21.35
CA SER A 482 31.90 6.00 -22.41
C SER A 482 31.41 6.58 -23.73
N TYR A 483 30.14 6.35 -24.09
CA TYR A 483 29.52 7.02 -25.22
C TYR A 483 29.46 8.52 -24.97
N THR A 484 28.97 8.96 -23.81
CA THR A 484 28.82 10.39 -23.48
C THR A 484 30.17 11.12 -23.40
N ALA A 485 31.20 10.47 -22.87
CA ALA A 485 32.56 11.01 -22.77
C ALA A 485 33.25 11.25 -24.12
N ASP A 486 32.73 10.72 -25.22
CA ASP A 486 33.21 11.07 -26.56
C ASP A 486 32.94 12.56 -26.88
N ASN A 487 31.91 13.17 -26.27
CA ASN A 487 31.72 14.61 -26.28
C ASN A 487 32.70 15.31 -25.30
N PRO A 488 33.64 16.15 -25.79
CA PRO A 488 34.64 16.81 -24.94
C PRO A 488 34.04 17.65 -23.80
N ASP A 489 32.91 18.32 -24.05
CA ASP A 489 32.25 19.18 -23.06
C ASP A 489 31.66 18.39 -21.89
N GLU A 490 31.32 17.12 -22.13
CA GLU A 490 30.76 16.20 -21.13
C GLU A 490 31.83 15.32 -20.48
N ARG A 491 32.99 15.14 -21.13
CA ARG A 491 34.08 14.26 -20.64
C ARG A 491 34.59 14.68 -19.27
N ALA A 492 34.82 15.97 -19.05
CA ALA A 492 35.42 16.49 -17.82
C ALA A 492 34.65 16.08 -16.55
N ARG A 493 33.31 15.99 -16.61
CA ARG A 493 32.49 15.55 -15.47
C ARG A 493 32.47 14.03 -15.26
N LEU A 494 32.82 13.24 -16.27
CA LEU A 494 32.78 11.77 -16.25
C LEU A 494 34.16 11.14 -15.96
N GLU A 495 35.26 11.88 -16.15
CA GLU A 495 36.63 11.38 -15.99
C GLU A 495 36.89 10.57 -14.70
N PRO A 496 36.38 10.95 -13.51
CA PRO A 496 36.65 10.18 -12.29
C PRO A 496 36.14 8.73 -12.33
N SER A 497 35.01 8.48 -13.02
CA SER A 497 34.34 7.18 -13.09
C SER A 497 34.55 6.45 -14.42
N LEU A 498 35.23 7.08 -15.38
CA LEU A 498 35.41 6.54 -16.72
C LEU A 498 36.42 5.38 -16.72
N LEU A 499 36.03 4.27 -17.36
CA LEU A 499 36.93 3.13 -17.57
C LEU A 499 38.09 3.52 -18.49
N ARG A 500 39.18 2.75 -18.41
CA ARG A 500 40.37 2.97 -19.22
C ARG A 500 40.61 1.79 -20.13
N PHE A 501 40.89 2.05 -21.38
CA PHE A 501 41.12 1.05 -22.42
C PHE A 501 42.61 1.03 -22.79
N ASN A 502 43.15 -0.16 -23.01
CA ASN A 502 44.48 -0.31 -23.60
C ASN A 502 44.31 -0.87 -25.03
N PRO A 503 44.64 -0.09 -26.08
CA PRO A 503 44.44 -0.50 -27.47
C PRO A 503 45.41 -1.59 -27.93
N THR A 504 46.52 -1.81 -27.22
CA THR A 504 47.46 -2.90 -27.53
C THR A 504 46.93 -4.25 -27.05
N THR A 505 46.31 -4.29 -25.86
CA THR A 505 45.80 -5.53 -25.27
C THR A 505 44.30 -5.74 -25.50
N ASN A 506 43.59 -4.75 -26.05
CA ASN A 506 42.13 -4.74 -26.19
C ASN A 506 41.40 -5.07 -24.88
N ALA A 507 41.84 -4.45 -23.78
CA ALA A 507 41.33 -4.74 -22.44
C ALA A 507 41.06 -3.46 -21.65
N VAL A 508 40.12 -3.53 -20.71
CA VAL A 508 39.96 -2.51 -19.68
C VAL A 508 41.08 -2.68 -18.65
N VAL A 509 41.77 -1.58 -18.33
CA VAL A 509 42.95 -1.55 -17.46
C VAL A 509 42.79 -0.52 -16.34
N ALA A 510 43.68 -0.58 -15.34
CA ALA A 510 43.72 0.43 -14.28
C ALA A 510 44.12 1.81 -14.83
N GLN A 511 43.72 2.89 -14.15
CA GLN A 511 44.01 4.27 -14.58
C GLN A 511 45.48 4.59 -14.79
N ASN A 512 46.37 3.96 -14.03
CA ASN A 512 47.81 4.20 -14.10
C ASN A 512 48.55 3.17 -14.97
N ALA A 513 47.84 2.30 -15.69
CA ALA A 513 48.48 1.29 -16.54
C ALA A 513 49.14 1.93 -17.78
N PRO A 514 50.23 1.34 -18.32
CA PRO A 514 50.83 1.81 -19.56
C PRO A 514 49.82 1.81 -20.71
N ASN A 515 49.84 2.86 -21.54
CA ASN A 515 48.93 3.06 -22.68
C ASN A 515 47.43 3.03 -22.30
N ALA A 516 47.07 3.36 -21.05
CA ALA A 516 45.69 3.51 -20.62
C ALA A 516 45.11 4.83 -21.16
N GLU A 517 44.14 4.74 -22.07
CA GLU A 517 43.37 5.89 -22.56
C GLU A 517 41.95 5.89 -21.96
N PRO A 518 41.30 7.07 -21.80
CA PRO A 518 39.87 7.13 -21.52
C PRO A 518 39.06 6.26 -22.49
N LEU A 519 38.21 5.36 -21.98
CA LEU A 519 37.36 4.56 -22.85
C LEU A 519 36.24 5.44 -23.40
N THR A 520 36.28 5.71 -24.71
CA THR A 520 35.21 6.41 -25.43
C THR A 520 34.62 5.54 -26.55
N LEU A 521 33.32 5.69 -26.79
CA LEU A 521 32.60 4.99 -27.87
C LEU A 521 32.06 6.01 -28.88
N GLN A 522 32.26 5.73 -30.17
CA GLN A 522 31.89 6.67 -31.24
C GLN A 522 30.39 6.68 -31.53
N SER A 523 29.77 5.49 -31.65
CA SER A 523 28.38 5.38 -32.09
C SER A 523 27.55 4.32 -31.36
N SER A 524 28.17 3.36 -30.65
CA SER A 524 27.44 2.32 -29.92
C SER A 524 26.85 2.81 -28.58
N THR A 525 25.53 2.68 -28.43
CA THR A 525 24.76 2.95 -27.19
C THR A 525 23.66 1.90 -27.03
N MET A 526 23.14 1.73 -25.81
CA MET A 526 22.03 0.82 -25.49
C MET A 526 20.78 1.56 -24.99
N THR A 527 19.63 1.31 -25.61
CA THR A 527 18.38 1.97 -25.19
C THR A 527 17.69 1.23 -24.03
N LEU A 528 16.90 1.93 -23.20
CA LEU A 528 16.09 1.26 -22.17
C LEU A 528 15.09 0.24 -22.75
N LYS A 529 14.61 0.48 -23.97
CA LYS A 529 13.76 -0.45 -24.72
C LYS A 529 14.50 -1.74 -25.09
N GLU A 530 15.74 -1.63 -25.53
CA GLU A 530 16.60 -2.78 -25.79
C GLU A 530 16.88 -3.58 -24.52
N ILE A 531 17.18 -2.91 -23.41
CA ILE A 531 17.36 -3.56 -22.10
C ILE A 531 16.10 -4.30 -21.67
N SER A 532 14.93 -3.64 -21.79
CA SER A 532 13.64 -4.28 -21.49
C SER A 532 13.40 -5.52 -22.37
N SER A 533 13.80 -5.45 -23.64
CA SER A 533 13.74 -6.58 -24.59
C SER A 533 14.67 -7.72 -24.16
N TRP A 534 15.88 -7.42 -23.68
CA TRP A 534 16.79 -8.43 -23.13
C TRP A 534 16.18 -9.10 -21.90
N MET A 535 15.63 -8.33 -20.96
CA MET A 535 15.01 -8.86 -19.74
C MET A 535 13.80 -9.75 -20.07
N ARG A 536 12.81 -9.21 -20.78
CA ARG A 536 11.56 -9.94 -21.13
C ARG A 536 11.80 -11.14 -22.03
N GLY A 537 12.78 -11.04 -22.94
CA GLY A 537 13.11 -12.13 -23.85
C GLY A 537 13.58 -13.41 -23.15
N PHE A 538 14.07 -13.31 -21.91
CA PHE A 538 14.38 -14.50 -21.11
C PHE A 538 13.13 -15.34 -20.82
N GLY A 539 11.99 -14.71 -20.54
CA GLY A 539 10.73 -15.42 -20.26
C GLY A 539 10.24 -16.27 -21.44
N THR A 540 10.50 -15.83 -22.67
CA THR A 540 10.05 -16.50 -23.90
C THR A 540 11.15 -17.30 -24.61
N ARG A 541 12.38 -17.35 -24.06
CA ARG A 541 13.56 -17.93 -24.72
C ARG A 541 13.37 -19.38 -25.18
N MET A 542 12.63 -20.17 -24.39
CA MET A 542 12.40 -21.60 -24.64
C MET A 542 11.40 -21.85 -25.76
N GLU A 543 10.62 -20.84 -26.16
CA GLU A 543 9.64 -20.92 -27.25
C GLU A 543 10.29 -20.69 -28.61
N SER A 544 11.56 -20.28 -28.65
CA SER A 544 12.29 -20.07 -29.89
C SER A 544 12.46 -21.36 -30.69
N ALA A 545 12.22 -21.27 -32.00
CA ALA A 545 12.52 -22.34 -32.95
C ALA A 545 14.03 -22.60 -33.06
N ASP A 546 14.85 -21.57 -32.86
CA ASP A 546 16.31 -21.66 -32.87
C ASP A 546 16.84 -22.25 -31.53
N PRO A 547 17.49 -23.43 -31.54
CA PRO A 547 18.04 -24.04 -30.34
C PRO A 547 19.10 -23.20 -29.63
N SER A 548 19.82 -22.33 -30.36
CA SER A 548 20.86 -21.45 -29.77
C SER A 548 20.28 -20.37 -28.86
N LEU A 549 18.99 -20.05 -29.02
CA LEU A 549 18.24 -19.09 -28.20
C LEU A 549 17.66 -19.70 -26.92
N ARG A 550 17.77 -21.02 -26.72
CA ARG A 550 17.22 -21.75 -25.57
C ARG A 550 18.21 -21.80 -24.39
N ALA A 551 18.71 -20.65 -23.98
CA ALA A 551 19.62 -20.53 -22.84
C ALA A 551 18.98 -21.09 -21.56
N LYS A 552 19.71 -21.89 -20.79
CA LYS A 552 19.16 -22.52 -19.57
C LYS A 552 19.17 -21.58 -18.38
N THR A 553 20.28 -20.84 -18.18
CA THR A 553 20.43 -19.85 -17.11
C THR A 553 20.25 -18.43 -17.62
N PHE A 554 19.98 -17.50 -16.71
CA PHE A 554 19.85 -16.09 -17.07
C PHE A 554 21.20 -15.47 -17.47
N SER A 555 22.27 -15.94 -16.84
CA SER A 555 23.64 -15.54 -17.16
C SER A 555 24.06 -15.97 -18.56
N ASP A 556 23.70 -17.18 -18.99
CA ASP A 556 23.92 -17.64 -20.38
C ASP A 556 23.16 -16.78 -21.38
N TRP A 557 21.92 -16.43 -21.05
CA TRP A 557 21.08 -15.57 -21.89
C TRP A 557 21.68 -14.17 -22.05
N LEU A 558 22.13 -13.56 -20.96
CA LEU A 558 22.77 -12.24 -21.00
C LEU A 558 24.12 -12.29 -21.74
N SER A 559 24.91 -13.36 -21.56
CA SER A 559 26.14 -13.57 -22.34
C SER A 559 25.84 -13.68 -23.83
N TYR A 560 24.82 -14.45 -24.22
CA TYR A 560 24.36 -14.54 -25.61
C TYR A 560 23.97 -13.16 -26.16
N LYS A 561 23.15 -12.41 -25.43
CA LYS A 561 22.71 -11.07 -25.86
C LYS A 561 23.88 -10.09 -25.98
N ALA A 562 24.82 -10.12 -25.04
CA ALA A 562 26.03 -9.32 -25.09
C ALA A 562 26.88 -9.67 -26.33
N ASN A 563 27.07 -10.95 -26.64
CA ASN A 563 27.80 -11.38 -27.84
C ASN A 563 27.13 -10.92 -29.14
N VAL A 564 25.80 -11.07 -29.24
CA VAL A 564 25.03 -10.56 -30.39
C VAL A 564 25.22 -9.05 -30.53
N PHE A 565 25.10 -8.31 -29.43
CA PHE A 565 25.28 -6.87 -29.43
C PHE A 565 26.69 -6.45 -29.88
N VAL A 566 27.74 -7.10 -29.35
CA VAL A 566 29.14 -6.87 -29.75
C VAL A 566 29.34 -7.14 -31.25
N SER A 567 28.76 -8.22 -31.78
CA SER A 567 28.86 -8.54 -33.21
C SER A 567 28.22 -7.49 -34.13
N GLN A 568 27.17 -6.81 -33.63
CA GLN A 568 26.45 -5.76 -34.34
C GLN A 568 27.14 -4.38 -34.19
N CYS A 569 28.09 -4.25 -33.26
CA CYS A 569 28.83 -3.01 -33.09
C CYS A 569 29.74 -2.72 -34.29
N PRO A 570 29.92 -1.43 -34.65
CA PRO A 570 30.87 -1.00 -35.67
C PRO A 570 32.31 -1.42 -35.32
N PRO A 571 33.20 -1.60 -36.32
CA PRO A 571 34.57 -2.05 -36.09
C PRO A 571 35.35 -1.23 -35.05
N ASN A 572 35.14 0.09 -35.03
CA ASN A 572 35.83 1.02 -34.13
C ASN A 572 35.42 0.87 -32.66
N ASP A 573 34.19 0.43 -32.40
CA ASP A 573 33.64 0.29 -31.05
C ASP A 573 33.67 -1.18 -30.57
N ARG A 574 33.76 -2.16 -31.49
CA ARG A 574 33.64 -3.59 -31.18
C ARG A 574 34.64 -4.08 -30.13
N ALA A 575 35.93 -3.77 -30.29
CA ALA A 575 36.97 -4.21 -29.35
C ALA A 575 36.79 -3.57 -27.96
N LYS A 576 36.36 -2.30 -27.91
CA LYS A 576 36.08 -1.59 -26.66
C LYS A 576 34.85 -2.15 -25.97
N MET A 577 33.78 -2.43 -26.73
CA MET A 577 32.54 -3.04 -26.23
C MET A 577 32.81 -4.44 -25.64
N GLU A 578 33.57 -5.26 -26.38
CA GLU A 578 33.98 -6.59 -25.92
C GLU A 578 34.83 -6.49 -24.63
N ALA A 579 35.75 -5.52 -24.56
CA ALA A 579 36.57 -5.27 -23.37
C ALA A 579 35.72 -4.88 -22.15
N VAL A 580 34.67 -4.06 -22.33
CA VAL A 580 33.73 -3.73 -21.23
C VAL A 580 33.01 -4.99 -20.75
N PHE A 581 32.39 -5.77 -21.63
CA PHE A 581 31.68 -6.98 -21.20
C PHE A 581 32.62 -8.03 -20.57
N LYS A 582 33.88 -8.14 -21.02
CA LYS A 582 34.91 -8.97 -20.37
C LYS A 582 35.28 -8.46 -18.98
N HIS A 583 35.45 -7.15 -18.82
CA HIS A 583 35.79 -6.52 -17.55
C HIS A 583 34.78 -6.84 -16.44
N PHE A 584 33.49 -6.94 -16.81
CA PHE A 584 32.39 -7.32 -15.92
C PHE A 584 32.05 -8.82 -15.95
N SER A 585 32.90 -9.66 -16.55
CA SER A 585 32.73 -11.12 -16.62
C SER A 585 31.37 -11.57 -17.19
N ILE A 586 30.84 -10.83 -18.17
CA ILE A 586 29.51 -11.10 -18.76
C ILE A 586 29.60 -12.15 -19.88
N LEU A 587 30.70 -12.15 -20.65
CA LEU A 587 30.87 -13.07 -21.78
C LEU A 587 31.21 -14.50 -21.34
N THR A 588 31.70 -14.68 -20.11
CA THR A 588 32.07 -15.97 -19.52
C THR A 588 31.23 -16.21 -18.26
N PRO A 589 29.95 -16.61 -18.40
CA PRO A 589 29.06 -16.79 -17.27
C PRO A 589 29.60 -17.89 -16.34
N THR A 590 29.52 -17.67 -15.03
CA THR A 590 29.83 -18.69 -14.03
C THR A 590 28.60 -19.56 -13.79
N PRO A 591 28.70 -20.90 -13.83
CA PRO A 591 27.56 -21.77 -13.60
C PRO A 591 26.98 -21.57 -12.19
N THR A 592 25.69 -21.32 -12.09
CA THR A 592 24.95 -21.28 -10.83
C THR A 592 24.16 -22.56 -10.62
N ASN A 593 24.31 -23.17 -9.44
CA ASN A 593 23.62 -24.42 -9.09
C ASN A 593 22.31 -24.19 -8.32
N SER A 594 21.99 -22.94 -7.95
CA SER A 594 20.76 -22.64 -7.21
C SER A 594 19.57 -22.62 -8.15
N THR A 595 18.55 -23.41 -7.84
CA THR A 595 17.25 -23.44 -8.52
C THR A 595 16.12 -22.93 -7.64
N GLU A 596 16.45 -22.41 -6.45
CA GLU A 596 15.44 -22.00 -5.47
C GLU A 596 14.73 -20.71 -5.93
N PRO A 597 13.39 -20.72 -6.04
CA PRO A 597 12.60 -19.53 -6.29
C PRO A 597 12.70 -18.52 -5.13
N MET A 598 12.69 -17.23 -5.45
CA MET A 598 12.73 -16.14 -4.47
C MET A 598 11.36 -15.91 -3.85
N THR A 599 11.27 -15.32 -2.66
CA THR A 599 10.00 -14.76 -2.16
C THR A 599 9.85 -13.29 -2.59
N ASN A 600 8.68 -12.69 -2.36
CA ASN A 600 8.49 -11.24 -2.56
C ASN A 600 9.50 -10.43 -1.73
N LEU A 601 9.80 -10.91 -0.52
CA LEU A 601 10.77 -10.30 0.37
C LEU A 601 12.19 -10.39 -0.19
N ASP A 602 12.59 -11.57 -0.68
CA ASP A 602 13.87 -11.75 -1.37
C ASP A 602 14.04 -10.77 -2.54
N ILE A 603 12.99 -10.60 -3.36
CA ILE A 603 12.98 -9.68 -4.50
C ILE A 603 13.16 -8.23 -4.01
N GLY A 604 12.46 -7.85 -2.95
CA GLY A 604 12.62 -6.54 -2.31
C GLY A 604 14.06 -6.28 -1.87
N TYR A 605 14.68 -7.29 -1.25
CA TYR A 605 16.07 -7.28 -0.81
C TYR A 605 17.11 -7.28 -1.94
N LEU A 606 16.72 -7.42 -3.21
CA LEU A 606 17.66 -7.31 -4.33
C LEU A 606 18.16 -5.87 -4.48
N SER A 607 17.32 -4.86 -4.21
CA SER A 607 17.77 -3.46 -4.29
C SER A 607 18.73 -3.12 -3.15
N PRO A 608 19.92 -2.55 -3.46
CA PRO A 608 20.83 -2.00 -2.45
C PRO A 608 20.25 -0.85 -1.61
N ARG A 609 19.13 -0.23 -2.02
CA ARG A 609 18.45 0.80 -1.21
C ARG A 609 17.93 0.24 0.11
N VAL A 610 17.64 -1.06 0.14
CA VAL A 610 17.16 -1.76 1.32
C VAL A 610 18.37 -2.20 2.16
N PRO A 611 18.53 -1.67 3.39
CA PRO A 611 19.63 -2.06 4.25
C PRO A 611 19.55 -3.53 4.68
N ARG A 612 20.71 -4.13 4.91
CA ARG A 612 20.81 -5.48 5.51
C ARG A 612 20.63 -5.41 7.02
N PRO A 613 20.06 -6.46 7.65
CA PRO A 613 19.89 -6.50 9.09
C PRO A 613 21.24 -6.48 9.81
N LEU A 614 21.33 -5.76 10.92
CA LEU A 614 22.50 -5.78 11.79
C LEU A 614 22.63 -7.15 12.46
N GLU A 615 23.87 -7.62 12.57
CA GLU A 615 24.20 -8.82 13.34
C GLU A 615 24.38 -8.43 14.80
N ILE A 616 23.56 -8.98 15.70
CA ILE A 616 23.58 -8.66 17.14
C ILE A 616 24.32 -9.77 17.89
N LYS A 617 25.25 -9.39 18.77
CA LYS A 617 26.11 -10.32 19.51
C LYS A 617 25.26 -11.21 20.44
N GLY A 618 25.36 -12.52 20.27
CA GLY A 618 24.59 -13.51 21.05
C GLY A 618 23.21 -13.84 20.48
N GLU A 619 22.75 -13.13 19.46
CA GLU A 619 21.70 -13.59 18.56
C GLU A 619 22.37 -14.17 17.31
N THR A 620 22.20 -15.46 17.04
CA THR A 620 22.65 -15.99 15.75
C THR A 620 21.91 -15.24 14.65
N ALA A 621 22.68 -14.56 13.79
CA ALA A 621 22.15 -13.91 12.59
C ALA A 621 21.25 -14.90 11.87
N ARG A 622 19.97 -14.57 11.69
CA ARG A 622 19.08 -15.33 10.83
C ARG A 622 19.51 -15.11 9.38
N HIS A 623 20.57 -15.80 8.96
CA HIS A 623 20.86 -16.03 7.56
C HIS A 623 20.12 -17.29 7.12
N SER A 624 19.44 -17.18 5.98
CA SER A 624 18.38 -18.06 5.51
C SER A 624 18.82 -19.46 5.04
N THR A 625 19.88 -20.06 5.58
CA THR A 625 20.41 -21.32 5.02
C THR A 625 20.74 -22.44 5.99
N ASP A 626 20.61 -22.29 7.30
CA ASP A 626 20.74 -23.45 8.20
C ASP A 626 19.74 -23.39 9.34
N ILE A 627 19.01 -24.48 9.54
CA ILE A 627 18.27 -24.75 10.78
C ILE A 627 19.17 -25.67 11.62
N PRO A 628 19.99 -25.15 12.56
CA PRO A 628 20.52 -26.00 13.61
C PRO A 628 19.37 -26.40 14.53
N ARG A 629 19.21 -27.71 14.68
CA ARG A 629 18.46 -28.33 15.77
C ARG A 629 19.02 -27.84 17.09
N GLU A 630 18.28 -27.01 17.80
CA GLU A 630 18.41 -26.93 19.26
C GLU A 630 17.04 -26.97 19.93
N VAL A 631 17.08 -27.60 21.10
CA VAL A 631 16.01 -28.31 21.76
C VAL A 631 15.01 -27.37 22.41
N SER A 632 13.77 -27.85 22.43
CA SER A 632 12.56 -27.30 23.02
C SER A 632 12.74 -26.29 24.16
N GLU A 633 12.13 -25.11 23.97
CA GLU A 633 11.21 -24.58 24.98
C GLU A 633 9.87 -24.27 24.31
N SER A 634 8.89 -25.10 24.65
CA SER A 634 7.50 -24.97 24.22
C SER A 634 6.88 -23.69 24.76
N ARG A 635 6.56 -22.74 23.89
CA ARG A 635 5.38 -21.89 24.15
C ARG A 635 4.15 -22.67 23.69
N THR A 636 3.58 -23.40 24.64
CA THR A 636 2.27 -24.02 24.57
C THR A 636 1.23 -22.96 24.17
N VAL A 637 0.52 -23.19 23.08
CA VAL A 637 -0.78 -22.57 22.89
C VAL A 637 -1.67 -23.21 23.95
N GLU A 638 -2.05 -22.45 24.97
CA GLU A 638 -2.89 -22.96 26.07
C GLU A 638 -4.23 -23.45 25.49
N THR A 639 -4.37 -24.77 25.36
CA THR A 639 -5.68 -25.42 25.21
C THR A 639 -6.27 -25.59 26.60
N VAL A 640 -7.56 -25.30 26.76
CA VAL A 640 -8.25 -25.50 28.03
C VAL A 640 -9.02 -26.82 27.97
N GLU A 641 -8.81 -27.69 28.96
CA GLU A 641 -9.50 -28.98 29.08
C GLU A 641 -10.85 -28.80 29.79
N TYR A 642 -11.89 -29.46 29.25
CA TYR A 642 -13.22 -29.54 29.84
C TYR A 642 -13.70 -30.99 29.84
N LEU A 643 -14.58 -31.33 30.78
CA LEU A 643 -15.22 -32.64 30.87
C LEU A 643 -16.55 -32.63 30.14
N THR A 644 -16.86 -33.65 29.34
CA THR A 644 -18.18 -33.77 28.69
C THR A 644 -19.21 -34.40 29.61
N GLU A 645 -20.49 -34.31 29.23
CA GLU A 645 -21.61 -34.98 29.93
C GLU A 645 -21.42 -36.51 30.05
N LYS A 646 -20.56 -37.11 29.22
CA LYS A 646 -20.23 -38.54 29.25
C LYS A 646 -18.96 -38.87 30.07
N GLY A 647 -18.35 -37.86 30.70
CA GLY A 647 -17.10 -38.01 31.45
C GLY A 647 -15.82 -38.04 30.60
N GLU A 648 -15.91 -37.70 29.30
CA GLU A 648 -14.75 -37.66 28.40
C GLU A 648 -14.05 -36.30 28.49
N ARG A 649 -12.73 -36.26 28.28
CA ARG A 649 -11.99 -34.98 28.24
C ARG A 649 -11.99 -34.42 26.83
N VAL A 650 -12.36 -33.15 26.69
CA VAL A 650 -12.33 -32.41 25.43
C VAL A 650 -11.47 -31.16 25.59
N ARG A 651 -10.58 -30.92 24.62
CA ARG A 651 -9.68 -29.76 24.60
C ARG A 651 -10.23 -28.66 23.71
N ALA A 652 -10.46 -27.48 24.27
CA ALA A 652 -10.84 -26.30 23.51
C ALA A 652 -9.63 -25.43 23.22
N LYS A 653 -9.54 -24.94 21.97
CA LYS A 653 -8.65 -23.86 21.58
C LYS A 653 -9.45 -22.55 21.61
N PRO A 654 -9.16 -21.61 22.53
CA PRO A 654 -9.92 -20.36 22.65
C PRO A 654 -9.72 -19.46 21.42
N THR A 655 -10.64 -19.54 20.46
CA THR A 655 -10.61 -18.75 19.21
C THR A 655 -12.00 -18.34 18.78
N ASP A 656 -12.12 -17.15 18.19
CA ASP A 656 -13.36 -16.68 17.57
C ASP A 656 -13.73 -17.56 16.38
N TYR A 657 -15.03 -17.77 16.18
CA TYR A 657 -15.56 -18.61 15.11
C TYR A 657 -16.47 -17.85 14.16
N ASP A 658 -16.19 -18.00 12.88
CA ASP A 658 -16.97 -17.41 11.80
C ASP A 658 -18.15 -18.32 11.45
N ILE A 659 -19.35 -17.86 11.77
CA ILE A 659 -20.60 -18.56 11.45
C ILE A 659 -20.93 -18.38 9.96
N GLY A 660 -20.47 -17.30 9.33
CA GLY A 660 -20.88 -16.91 7.99
C GLY A 660 -22.33 -16.41 7.95
N ALA A 661 -22.93 -16.44 6.76
CA ALA A 661 -24.29 -15.97 6.54
C ALA A 661 -25.32 -16.92 7.18
N ILE A 662 -26.24 -16.35 7.95
CA ILE A 662 -27.43 -17.04 8.48
C ILE A 662 -28.61 -16.77 7.54
N GLN A 663 -29.43 -17.79 7.27
CA GLN A 663 -30.58 -17.66 6.39
C GLN A 663 -31.53 -16.54 6.85
N GLY A 664 -31.87 -15.62 5.94
CA GLY A 664 -32.72 -14.46 6.24
C GLY A 664 -32.02 -13.27 6.88
N SER A 665 -30.71 -13.33 7.08
CA SER A 665 -29.88 -12.22 7.56
C SER A 665 -29.06 -11.62 6.42
N ARG A 666 -28.93 -10.28 6.42
CA ARG A 666 -28.00 -9.57 5.50
C ARG A 666 -26.55 -9.57 5.98
N PHE A 667 -26.29 -10.08 7.18
CA PHE A 667 -24.99 -10.08 7.84
C PHE A 667 -24.30 -11.44 7.87
N ASN A 668 -22.97 -11.40 7.85
CA ASN A 668 -22.11 -12.51 8.27
C ASN A 668 -21.83 -12.41 9.77
N TYR A 669 -21.98 -13.51 10.49
CA TYR A 669 -21.83 -13.52 11.94
C TYR A 669 -20.52 -14.15 12.41
N THR A 670 -19.99 -13.64 13.52
CA THR A 670 -18.87 -14.22 14.26
C THR A 670 -19.25 -14.36 15.73
N ILE A 671 -18.73 -15.37 16.41
CA ILE A 671 -18.82 -15.52 17.87
C ILE A 671 -17.42 -15.40 18.46
N ARG A 672 -17.30 -14.59 19.51
CA ARG A 672 -16.06 -14.42 20.23
C ARG A 672 -15.82 -15.58 21.20
N SER A 673 -14.58 -16.05 21.29
CA SER A 673 -14.20 -17.02 22.32
C SER A 673 -14.49 -16.45 23.70
N GLY A 674 -15.22 -17.22 24.51
CA GLY A 674 -15.66 -16.83 25.84
C GLY A 674 -17.02 -16.12 25.90
N ALA A 675 -17.70 -15.92 24.76
CA ALA A 675 -19.07 -15.41 24.74
C ALA A 675 -20.00 -16.27 25.61
N THR A 676 -20.82 -15.63 26.44
CA THR A 676 -21.72 -16.28 27.41
C THR A 676 -23.18 -16.03 27.03
N PHE A 677 -23.99 -17.09 26.99
CA PHE A 677 -25.40 -17.10 26.64
C PHE A 677 -26.26 -17.42 27.87
N LYS A 678 -27.41 -16.75 27.97
CA LYS A 678 -28.05 -16.47 29.25
C LYS A 678 -28.84 -17.62 29.87
N LYS A 679 -29.38 -18.57 29.12
CA LYS A 679 -30.41 -19.45 29.68
C LYS A 679 -29.84 -20.52 30.61
N GLU A 680 -28.55 -20.83 30.51
CA GLU A 680 -27.87 -21.77 31.43
C GLU A 680 -26.41 -21.40 31.77
N GLY A 681 -25.97 -20.16 31.49
CA GLY A 681 -24.56 -19.80 31.61
C GLY A 681 -23.69 -20.47 30.57
N VAL A 682 -24.28 -20.76 29.40
CA VAL A 682 -23.62 -21.49 28.32
C VAL A 682 -22.51 -20.62 27.74
N LYS A 683 -21.26 -21.08 27.72
CA LYS A 683 -20.12 -20.32 27.23
C LYS A 683 -19.51 -20.98 26.00
N TYR A 684 -19.26 -20.21 24.95
CA TYR A 684 -18.45 -20.69 23.84
C TYR A 684 -16.97 -20.75 24.26
N ALA A 685 -16.42 -21.96 24.37
CA ALA A 685 -15.04 -22.18 24.81
C ALA A 685 -14.02 -21.96 23.69
N GLY A 686 -14.44 -22.13 22.44
CA GLY A 686 -13.56 -22.17 21.29
C GLY A 686 -13.80 -23.39 20.42
N VAL A 687 -12.87 -23.63 19.52
CA VAL A 687 -12.92 -24.75 18.58
C VAL A 687 -12.34 -26.00 19.24
N ASN A 688 -12.90 -27.17 18.96
CA ASN A 688 -12.35 -28.43 19.46
C ASN A 688 -10.94 -28.66 18.87
N ALA A 689 -9.95 -28.86 19.74
CA ALA A 689 -8.55 -29.00 19.37
C ALA A 689 -8.26 -30.30 18.60
N GLU A 690 -9.10 -31.32 18.79
CA GLU A 690 -8.99 -32.63 18.14
C GLU A 690 -9.88 -32.73 16.89
N LYS A 691 -10.99 -31.98 16.87
CA LYS A 691 -11.95 -31.90 15.77
C LYS A 691 -12.24 -30.44 15.40
N PRO A 692 -11.40 -29.78 14.60
CA PRO A 692 -11.50 -28.34 14.34
C PRO A 692 -12.80 -27.86 13.68
N GLU A 693 -13.61 -28.76 13.16
CA GLU A 693 -14.95 -28.53 12.62
C GLU A 693 -16.05 -28.48 13.70
N GLU A 694 -15.76 -28.95 14.92
CA GLU A 694 -16.68 -28.94 16.05
C GLU A 694 -16.39 -27.75 17.00
N LEU A 695 -17.47 -27.23 17.59
CA LEU A 695 -17.50 -26.08 18.48
C LEU A 695 -17.78 -26.55 19.90
N ILE A 696 -17.03 -26.02 20.87
CA ILE A 696 -17.21 -26.39 22.27
C ILE A 696 -18.05 -25.34 22.97
N LEU A 697 -19.22 -25.77 23.44
CA LEU A 697 -20.05 -25.04 24.39
C LEU A 697 -19.88 -25.64 25.79
N ILE A 698 -19.72 -24.79 26.79
CA ILE A 698 -19.67 -25.18 28.20
C ILE A 698 -21.00 -24.79 28.83
N SER A 699 -21.68 -25.69 29.54
CA SER A 699 -22.81 -25.38 30.42
C SER A 699 -22.45 -25.85 31.83
N GLY A 700 -22.31 -24.94 32.78
CA GLY A 700 -21.75 -25.24 34.10
C GLY A 700 -20.30 -25.72 34.03
N GLU A 701 -20.02 -26.95 34.50
CA GLU A 701 -18.70 -27.60 34.43
C GLU A 701 -18.54 -28.53 33.22
N LEU A 702 -19.60 -28.73 32.44
CA LEU A 702 -19.66 -29.72 31.37
C LEU A 702 -19.55 -29.09 29.98
N ALA A 703 -18.78 -29.71 29.09
CA ALA A 703 -18.59 -29.31 27.71
C ALA A 703 -19.35 -30.22 26.73
N ARG A 704 -19.91 -29.61 25.69
CA ARG A 704 -20.49 -30.29 24.53
C ARG A 704 -19.70 -29.87 23.29
N SER A 705 -19.23 -30.87 22.54
CA SER A 705 -18.62 -30.66 21.23
C SER A 705 -19.70 -30.85 20.17
N LEU A 706 -19.99 -29.80 19.42
CA LEU A 706 -21.13 -29.73 18.50
C LEU A 706 -20.67 -29.40 17.08
N SER A 707 -21.31 -30.01 16.07
CA SER A 707 -21.18 -29.52 14.71
C SER A 707 -21.73 -28.09 14.59
N LYS A 708 -21.34 -27.36 13.54
CA LYS A 708 -21.85 -26.00 13.27
C LYS A 708 -23.39 -25.93 13.32
N ASP A 709 -24.09 -26.86 12.69
CA ASP A 709 -25.55 -26.83 12.62
C ASP A 709 -26.20 -27.12 13.97
N ALA A 710 -25.65 -28.10 14.73
CA ALA A 710 -26.11 -28.39 16.09
C ALA A 710 -25.85 -27.22 17.04
N PHE A 711 -24.71 -26.56 16.88
CA PHE A 711 -24.35 -25.35 17.61
C PHE A 711 -25.31 -24.19 17.32
N LEU A 712 -25.67 -23.96 16.04
CA LEU A 712 -26.66 -22.93 15.68
C LEU A 712 -28.05 -23.27 16.20
N ALA A 713 -28.44 -24.55 16.19
CA ALA A 713 -29.69 -25.00 16.79
C ALA A 713 -29.72 -24.74 18.31
N GLU A 714 -28.59 -24.92 19.01
CA GLU A 714 -28.52 -24.57 20.44
C GLU A 714 -28.56 -23.06 20.68
N LEU A 715 -27.87 -22.25 19.87
CA LEU A 715 -27.97 -20.79 19.98
C LEU A 715 -29.38 -20.26 19.73
N ALA A 716 -30.15 -20.92 18.85
CA ALA A 716 -31.55 -20.59 18.65
C ALA A 716 -32.39 -20.86 19.92
N LYS A 717 -32.10 -21.92 20.69
CA LYS A 717 -32.75 -22.17 21.99
C LYS A 717 -32.37 -21.13 23.05
N GLU A 718 -31.14 -20.62 22.98
CA GLU A 718 -30.62 -19.52 23.82
C GLU A 718 -31.19 -18.13 23.43
N CYS A 719 -32.11 -18.06 22.48
CA CYS A 719 -32.82 -16.84 22.06
C CYS A 719 -31.92 -15.74 21.46
N VAL A 720 -30.80 -16.12 20.84
CA VAL A 720 -29.93 -15.20 20.11
C VAL A 720 -30.62 -14.71 18.83
N LEU A 721 -30.57 -13.41 18.57
CA LEU A 721 -31.30 -12.79 17.45
C LEU A 721 -30.38 -12.48 16.26
N THR A 722 -30.95 -12.53 15.06
CA THR A 722 -30.38 -11.81 13.91
C THR A 722 -30.61 -10.32 14.09
N VAL A 723 -29.85 -9.48 13.38
CA VAL A 723 -30.02 -8.02 13.43
C VAL A 723 -31.44 -7.60 13.04
N GLU A 724 -32.05 -8.26 12.05
CA GLU A 724 -33.41 -7.98 11.59
C GLU A 724 -34.47 -8.36 12.64
N ALA A 725 -34.25 -9.43 13.41
CA ALA A 725 -35.12 -9.78 14.52
C ALA A 725 -34.96 -8.81 15.70
N ALA A 726 -33.72 -8.36 15.96
CA ALA A 726 -33.45 -7.33 16.96
C ALA A 726 -34.09 -5.98 16.57
N GLU A 727 -34.04 -5.59 15.29
CA GLU A 727 -34.69 -4.40 14.75
C GLU A 727 -36.21 -4.43 14.98
N ARG A 728 -36.85 -5.58 14.76
CA ARG A 728 -38.29 -5.77 15.04
C ARG A 728 -38.62 -5.68 16.54
N ALA A 729 -37.70 -6.07 17.42
CA ALA A 729 -37.93 -6.08 18.87
C ALA A 729 -37.71 -4.69 19.50
N ILE A 730 -36.61 -4.01 19.19
CA ILE A 730 -36.27 -2.70 19.79
C ILE A 730 -36.83 -1.51 18.99
N GLY A 731 -37.09 -1.70 17.69
CA GLY A 731 -37.49 -0.65 16.75
C GLY A 731 -36.30 -0.03 16.01
N ARG A 732 -36.49 0.29 14.72
CA ARG A 732 -35.48 0.88 13.83
C ARG A 732 -34.94 2.23 14.31
N GLU A 733 -35.75 2.96 15.07
CA GLU A 733 -35.40 4.24 15.70
C GLU A 733 -34.44 4.09 16.90
N ARG A 734 -34.29 2.88 17.42
CA ARG A 734 -33.45 2.55 18.58
C ARG A 734 -32.38 1.50 18.27
N LEU A 735 -32.23 1.10 17.00
CA LEU A 735 -31.16 0.24 16.52
C LEU A 735 -30.19 1.04 15.65
N TRP A 736 -28.93 1.15 16.08
CA TRP A 736 -27.83 1.73 15.30
C TRP A 736 -26.90 0.61 14.82
N ALA A 737 -26.82 0.38 13.52
CA ALA A 737 -26.15 -0.80 12.94
C ALA A 737 -25.14 -0.41 11.84
N ASP A 738 -24.93 -1.29 10.87
CA ASP A 738 -24.00 -1.10 9.75
C ASP A 738 -24.28 0.13 8.88
N ALA A 739 -25.56 0.42 8.61
CA ALA A 739 -25.94 1.62 7.85
C ALA A 739 -25.49 2.89 8.59
N ASP A 740 -25.66 2.92 9.91
CA ASP A 740 -25.27 4.05 10.75
C ASP A 740 -23.75 4.23 10.81
N ILE A 741 -23.00 3.12 10.89
CA ILE A 741 -21.53 3.13 10.83
C ILE A 741 -21.06 3.64 9.46
N LYS A 742 -21.71 3.21 8.38
CA LYS A 742 -21.39 3.66 7.02
C LYS A 742 -21.63 5.14 6.85
N ASP A 743 -22.75 5.65 7.33
CA ASP A 743 -23.09 7.07 7.23
C ASP A 743 -22.15 7.93 8.11
N ALA A 744 -21.72 7.41 9.26
CA ALA A 744 -20.83 8.11 10.17
C ALA A 744 -19.36 8.13 9.73
N PHE A 745 -18.86 7.00 9.24
CA PHE A 745 -17.42 6.77 9.04
C PHE A 745 -17.03 6.35 7.62
N GLY A 746 -18.00 6.19 6.70
CA GLY A 746 -17.74 5.87 5.30
C GLY A 746 -17.42 4.39 5.01
N PHE A 747 -17.60 3.49 5.98
CA PHE A 747 -17.33 2.05 5.79
C PHE A 747 -18.42 1.15 6.38
N THR A 748 -18.52 -0.08 5.87
CA THR A 748 -19.45 -1.10 6.36
C THR A 748 -18.66 -2.23 7.05
N PRO A 749 -19.05 -2.67 8.25
CA PRO A 749 -18.41 -3.83 8.88
C PRO A 749 -18.64 -5.10 8.05
N GLU A 750 -17.58 -5.84 7.74
CA GLU A 750 -17.68 -7.08 6.93
C GLU A 750 -18.38 -8.21 7.69
N LYS A 751 -18.26 -8.21 9.03
CA LYS A 751 -18.82 -9.21 9.94
C LYS A 751 -19.32 -8.51 11.20
N VAL A 752 -20.36 -9.07 11.79
CA VAL A 752 -20.93 -8.58 13.06
C VAL A 752 -21.03 -9.71 14.06
N PHE A 753 -21.05 -9.38 15.35
CA PHE A 753 -21.35 -10.38 16.38
C PHE A 753 -22.81 -10.78 16.30
N LEU A 754 -23.15 -11.99 16.74
CA LEU A 754 -24.56 -12.34 16.97
C LEU A 754 -25.16 -11.42 18.03
N VAL A 755 -26.45 -11.06 17.91
CA VAL A 755 -27.12 -10.19 18.88
C VAL A 755 -27.44 -11.01 20.14
N PRO A 756 -26.73 -10.83 21.26
CA PRO A 756 -26.81 -11.72 22.43
C PRO A 756 -27.94 -11.29 23.39
N TYR A 757 -29.04 -10.78 22.84
CA TYR A 757 -30.20 -10.30 23.58
C TYR A 757 -31.47 -10.95 23.04
N SER A 758 -32.34 -11.39 23.94
CA SER A 758 -33.65 -11.89 23.57
C SER A 758 -34.59 -10.76 23.10
N ALA A 759 -35.62 -11.13 22.35
CA ALA A 759 -36.61 -10.16 21.88
C ALA A 759 -37.37 -9.48 23.04
N GLN A 760 -37.57 -10.18 24.15
CA GLN A 760 -38.21 -9.59 25.34
C GLN A 760 -37.29 -8.58 26.02
N GLU A 761 -36.00 -8.89 26.21
CA GLU A 761 -35.04 -7.94 26.76
C GLU A 761 -34.96 -6.66 25.94
N LEU A 762 -34.91 -6.77 24.61
CA LEU A 762 -34.89 -5.60 23.73
C LEU A 762 -36.16 -4.74 23.85
N LYS A 763 -37.33 -5.34 24.10
CA LYS A 763 -38.57 -4.60 24.40
C LYS A 763 -38.50 -3.92 25.77
N ASP A 764 -37.94 -4.59 26.78
CA ASP A 764 -37.79 -4.02 28.12
C ASP A 764 -36.80 -2.85 28.11
N TYR A 765 -35.69 -2.97 27.36
CA TYR A 765 -34.75 -1.89 27.11
C TYR A 765 -35.41 -0.71 26.38
N LYS A 766 -36.25 -0.98 25.37
CA LYS A 766 -37.03 0.06 24.70
C LYS A 766 -37.92 0.83 25.69
N ALA A 767 -38.61 0.12 26.59
CA ALA A 767 -39.48 0.73 27.60
C ALA A 767 -38.72 1.62 28.60
N ARG A 768 -37.41 1.38 28.79
CA ARG A 768 -36.52 2.14 29.68
C ARG A 768 -35.70 3.22 28.96
N ASP A 769 -36.10 3.59 27.76
CA ASP A 769 -35.40 4.58 26.92
C ASP A 769 -33.95 4.21 26.55
N CYS A 770 -33.66 2.91 26.45
CA CYS A 770 -32.38 2.43 25.93
C CYS A 770 -32.42 2.26 24.39
N MET A 771 -31.23 2.16 23.82
CA MET A 771 -30.97 1.84 22.40
C MET A 771 -29.95 0.71 22.29
N LEU A 772 -29.95 0.02 21.15
CA LEU A 772 -29.00 -1.02 20.79
C LEU A 772 -28.10 -0.50 19.67
N GLN A 773 -26.78 -0.56 19.87
CA GLN A 773 -25.78 -0.09 18.94
C GLN A 773 -24.75 -1.17 18.62
N LEU A 774 -24.43 -1.34 17.34
CA LEU A 774 -23.27 -2.09 16.90
C LEU A 774 -22.02 -1.23 17.08
N VAL A 775 -21.06 -1.72 17.84
CA VAL A 775 -19.76 -1.07 18.03
C VAL A 775 -18.66 -1.90 17.40
N VAL A 776 -17.76 -1.23 16.68
CA VAL A 776 -16.62 -1.85 16.02
C VAL A 776 -15.32 -1.24 16.54
N GLU A 777 -14.31 -2.07 16.72
CA GLU A 777 -13.00 -1.66 17.21
C GLU A 777 -12.03 -1.27 16.08
N LYS A 778 -12.33 -1.70 14.85
CA LYS A 778 -11.44 -1.60 13.70
C LYS A 778 -12.23 -1.34 12.42
N MET A 779 -11.56 -0.71 11.45
CA MET A 779 -11.99 -0.61 10.06
C MET A 779 -11.89 -1.97 9.33
N PRO A 780 -12.49 -2.11 8.13
CA PRO A 780 -12.41 -3.35 7.33
C PRO A 780 -10.97 -3.78 6.99
N ASP A 781 -10.04 -2.83 6.87
CA ASP A 781 -8.62 -3.09 6.60
C ASP A 781 -7.82 -3.47 7.87
N GLY A 782 -8.50 -3.63 9.01
CA GLY A 782 -7.88 -3.95 10.30
C GLY A 782 -7.35 -2.74 11.08
N THR A 783 -7.40 -1.53 10.52
CA THR A 783 -6.93 -0.31 11.19
C THR A 783 -7.72 -0.07 12.49
N PRO A 784 -7.05 0.12 13.65
CA PRO A 784 -7.68 0.49 14.91
C PRO A 784 -8.53 1.75 14.80
N LEU A 785 -9.76 1.71 15.30
CA LEU A 785 -10.67 2.85 15.31
C LEU A 785 -10.45 3.70 16.59
N THR A 786 -9.27 4.30 16.71
CA THR A 786 -8.90 5.15 17.86
C THR A 786 -9.69 6.46 17.91
N ILE A 787 -9.60 7.22 19.01
CA ILE A 787 -10.25 8.56 19.11
C ILE A 787 -9.73 9.49 18.00
N GLU A 788 -8.43 9.48 17.74
CA GLU A 788 -7.81 10.26 16.66
C GLU A 788 -8.30 9.79 15.30
N LYS A 789 -8.39 8.47 15.08
CA LYS A 789 -8.88 7.94 13.80
C LYS A 789 -10.35 8.27 13.56
N MET A 790 -11.18 8.21 14.59
CA MET A 790 -12.59 8.62 14.51
C MET A 790 -12.72 10.11 14.17
N ALA A 791 -11.87 10.97 14.73
CA ALA A 791 -11.84 12.40 14.40
C ALA A 791 -11.38 12.64 12.94
N GLU A 792 -10.33 11.94 12.49
CA GLU A 792 -9.86 11.99 11.10
C GLU A 792 -10.98 11.60 10.11
N LEU A 793 -11.70 10.50 10.38
CA LEU A 793 -12.79 10.02 9.52
C LEU A 793 -13.98 10.99 9.45
N VAL A 794 -14.15 11.84 10.45
CA VAL A 794 -15.19 12.88 10.46
C VAL A 794 -14.87 14.00 9.48
N GLY A 795 -13.58 14.21 9.17
CA GLY A 795 -13.07 15.29 8.33
C GLY A 795 -13.30 16.64 9.00
N SER A 796 -13.95 17.57 8.30
CA SER A 796 -14.25 18.89 8.86
C SER A 796 -15.07 18.78 10.15
N ASN A 797 -14.60 19.47 11.18
CA ASN A 797 -15.27 19.65 12.46
C ASN A 797 -16.42 20.67 12.38
N VAL A 798 -16.38 21.61 11.43
CA VAL A 798 -17.41 22.65 11.28
C VAL A 798 -18.60 22.12 10.48
N GLU A 799 -19.77 22.08 11.12
CA GLU A 799 -21.04 21.68 10.51
C GLU A 799 -21.84 22.88 10.00
N GLY A 800 -21.64 24.06 10.59
CA GLY A 800 -22.41 25.26 10.32
C GLY A 800 -21.68 26.52 10.73
N ARG A 801 -21.99 27.60 10.02
CA ARG A 801 -21.47 28.95 10.27
C ARG A 801 -22.63 29.92 10.50
N ASP A 802 -22.40 30.93 11.33
CA ASP A 802 -23.34 32.03 11.52
C ASP A 802 -23.37 32.98 10.30
N ARG A 803 -24.21 34.03 10.37
CA ARG A 803 -24.33 35.03 9.29
C ARG A 803 -23.04 35.82 9.03
N SER A 804 -22.10 35.82 9.98
CA SER A 804 -20.81 36.50 9.90
C SER A 804 -19.70 35.57 9.39
N GLY A 805 -20.02 34.30 9.10
CA GLY A 805 -19.06 33.30 8.64
C GLY A 805 -18.30 32.58 9.77
N ASN A 806 -18.63 32.83 11.04
CA ASN A 806 -17.97 32.15 12.15
C ASN A 806 -18.56 30.76 12.38
N PRO A 807 -17.74 29.73 12.68
CA PRO A 807 -18.25 28.42 13.06
C PRO A 807 -19.18 28.51 14.27
N ASN A 808 -20.42 28.03 14.13
CA ASN A 808 -21.42 28.01 15.20
C ASN A 808 -22.00 26.62 15.44
N LYS A 809 -21.62 25.63 14.62
CA LYS A 809 -22.02 24.23 14.80
C LYS A 809 -20.83 23.29 14.59
N PHE A 810 -20.54 22.41 15.55
CA PHE A 810 -19.35 21.55 15.54
C PHE A 810 -19.69 20.05 15.65
N ARG A 811 -18.92 19.20 14.97
CA ARG A 811 -19.09 17.74 14.91
C ARG A 811 -18.31 17.00 15.99
N LEU A 812 -17.15 17.52 16.39
CA LEU A 812 -16.27 17.01 17.43
C LEU A 812 -16.31 17.95 18.64
N TYR A 813 -15.31 17.84 19.52
CA TYR A 813 -15.11 18.78 20.63
C TYR A 813 -14.50 20.08 20.09
N LYS A 814 -15.26 21.18 20.09
CA LYS A 814 -14.79 22.49 19.58
C LYS A 814 -13.43 22.91 20.15
N ASP A 815 -13.25 22.75 21.45
CA ASP A 815 -12.04 23.24 22.14
C ASP A 815 -10.87 22.23 22.11
N GLN A 816 -11.05 21.08 21.45
CA GLN A 816 -10.02 20.03 21.36
C GLN A 816 -9.63 19.72 19.90
N PHE A 817 -10.47 20.09 18.93
CA PHE A 817 -10.24 19.85 17.51
C PHE A 817 -10.43 21.12 16.68
N GLY A 818 -9.52 21.37 15.74
CA GLY A 818 -9.59 22.48 14.80
C GLY A 818 -10.68 22.29 13.73
N GLU A 819 -10.80 23.24 12.81
CA GLU A 819 -11.87 23.24 11.80
C GLU A 819 -11.78 22.04 10.84
N ASN A 820 -10.58 21.51 10.60
CA ASN A 820 -10.33 20.39 9.71
C ASN A 820 -10.36 19.03 10.45
N GLY A 821 -10.72 19.02 11.74
CA GLY A 821 -10.79 17.80 12.56
C GLY A 821 -9.45 17.37 13.14
N GLU A 822 -8.40 18.17 12.97
CA GLU A 822 -7.10 17.97 13.58
C GLU A 822 -7.15 18.25 15.09
N MET A 823 -6.48 17.43 15.90
CA MET A 823 -6.38 17.68 17.34
C MET A 823 -5.57 18.94 17.60
N LEU A 824 -6.11 19.85 18.40
CA LEU A 824 -5.42 21.09 18.78
C LEU A 824 -4.27 20.79 19.75
N GLY A 825 -3.18 21.55 19.66
CA GLY A 825 -2.09 21.47 20.64
C GLY A 825 -2.57 21.78 22.07
N SER A 826 -3.60 22.62 22.20
CA SER A 826 -4.28 22.97 23.45
C SER A 826 -5.26 21.90 23.95
N ALA A 827 -5.53 20.85 23.18
CA ALA A 827 -6.38 19.77 23.63
C ALA A 827 -5.80 19.15 24.90
N TRP A 828 -6.62 18.94 25.93
CA TRP A 828 -6.11 18.52 27.23
C TRP A 828 -5.46 17.14 27.16
N PHE A 829 -5.81 16.32 26.16
CA PHE A 829 -5.27 14.99 25.89
C PHE A 829 -4.19 14.96 24.80
N SER A 830 -3.60 16.10 24.42
CA SER A 830 -2.52 16.19 23.40
C SER A 830 -1.14 15.74 23.92
N GLY A 831 -0.93 15.75 25.25
CA GLY A 831 0.36 15.41 25.86
C GLY A 831 0.69 13.90 25.83
N PRO A 832 1.99 13.52 25.87
CA PRO A 832 2.43 12.12 25.89
C PRO A 832 1.80 11.26 27.00
N GLN A 833 1.51 11.87 28.16
CA GLN A 833 0.85 11.21 29.30
C GLN A 833 -0.56 10.70 28.95
N TYR A 834 -1.19 11.20 27.89
CA TYR A 834 -2.51 10.79 27.42
C TYR A 834 -2.46 9.82 26.22
N ALA A 835 -1.28 9.30 25.86
CA ALA A 835 -1.16 8.36 24.73
C ALA A 835 -2.08 7.15 24.86
N ALA A 836 -2.26 6.61 26.07
CA ALA A 836 -3.13 5.46 26.31
C ALA A 836 -4.62 5.75 26.03
N ILE A 837 -5.11 6.95 26.36
CA ILE A 837 -6.51 7.31 26.06
C ILE A 837 -6.69 7.60 24.57
N ARG A 838 -5.70 8.18 23.89
CA ARG A 838 -5.74 8.40 22.44
C ARG A 838 -5.74 7.09 21.66
N ALA A 839 -4.95 6.12 22.11
CA ALA A 839 -4.89 4.78 21.53
C ALA A 839 -6.06 3.87 21.93
N GLN A 840 -6.97 4.32 22.81
CA GLN A 840 -8.13 3.53 23.22
C GLN A 840 -9.05 3.28 22.02
N MET A 841 -9.34 2.00 21.76
CA MET A 841 -10.34 1.58 20.78
C MET A 841 -11.70 1.39 21.46
N PRO A 842 -12.82 1.59 20.73
CA PRO A 842 -14.12 1.14 21.20
C PRO A 842 -14.09 -0.36 21.46
N LYS A 843 -14.71 -0.79 22.55
CA LYS A 843 -14.96 -2.21 22.82
C LYS A 843 -15.98 -2.68 21.79
N ALA A 844 -15.60 -3.62 20.92
CA ALA A 844 -16.49 -4.12 19.88
C ALA A 844 -17.54 -5.09 20.44
N GLY A 845 -18.75 -5.05 19.89
CA GLY A 845 -19.89 -5.85 20.33
C GLY A 845 -21.23 -5.15 20.10
N TRP A 846 -22.29 -5.79 20.56
CA TRP A 846 -23.62 -5.19 20.63
C TRP A 846 -23.80 -4.51 21.99
N GLN A 847 -23.89 -3.19 21.97
CA GLN A 847 -23.99 -2.35 23.15
C GLN A 847 -25.43 -1.88 23.34
N VAL A 848 -26.02 -2.22 24.47
CA VAL A 848 -27.23 -1.56 24.96
C VAL A 848 -26.82 -0.37 25.80
N VAL A 849 -27.38 0.80 25.51
CA VAL A 849 -27.03 2.04 26.20
C VAL A 849 -28.25 2.93 26.44
N SER A 850 -28.33 3.57 27.61
CA SER A 850 -29.38 4.55 27.89
C SER A 850 -29.12 5.84 27.12
N ARG A 851 -30.18 6.47 26.58
CA ARG A 851 -30.06 7.71 25.80
C ARG A 851 -29.75 8.94 26.67
N LYS A 852 -30.09 8.87 27.96
CA LYS A 852 -29.85 9.91 28.98
C LYS A 852 -29.20 9.32 30.23
N THR A 853 -28.76 10.18 31.15
CA THR A 853 -28.34 9.74 32.49
C THR A 853 -29.52 9.12 33.24
N ILE A 854 -29.26 8.10 34.05
CA ILE A 854 -30.27 7.43 34.85
C ILE A 854 -30.79 8.40 35.91
N ASN A 855 -32.11 8.42 36.11
CA ASN A 855 -32.75 9.30 37.09
C ASN A 855 -32.13 9.16 38.49
N GLY A 856 -31.83 10.31 39.10
CA GLY A 856 -31.25 10.38 40.44
C GLY A 856 -29.76 10.00 40.53
N THR A 857 -29.05 9.89 39.40
CA THR A 857 -27.58 9.71 39.39
C THR A 857 -26.80 11.03 39.34
N LYS A 858 -27.44 12.13 38.97
CA LYS A 858 -26.82 13.47 38.98
C LYS A 858 -26.53 13.96 40.41
N SER A 859 -25.63 14.93 40.56
CA SER A 859 -25.23 15.50 41.86
C SER A 859 -24.61 14.48 42.83
N LEU A 860 -24.05 13.40 42.29
CA LEU A 860 -23.44 12.32 43.07
C LEU A 860 -22.01 12.05 42.61
N SER A 861 -21.15 11.66 43.55
CA SER A 861 -19.80 11.19 43.25
C SER A 861 -19.80 9.78 42.64
N TYR A 862 -18.65 9.31 42.16
CA TYR A 862 -18.58 8.12 41.31
C TYR A 862 -19.11 6.84 41.98
N ILE A 863 -18.87 6.68 43.28
CA ILE A 863 -19.32 5.51 44.05
C ILE A 863 -20.85 5.48 44.21
N PRO A 864 -21.52 6.51 44.75
CA PRO A 864 -22.98 6.53 44.83
C PRO A 864 -23.68 6.43 43.47
N GLN A 865 -23.09 6.97 42.40
CA GLN A 865 -23.59 6.73 41.05
C GLN A 865 -23.51 5.25 40.66
N THR A 866 -22.40 4.59 40.99
CA THR A 866 -22.19 3.16 40.69
C THR A 866 -23.18 2.28 41.46
N GLU A 867 -23.55 2.64 42.69
CA GLU A 867 -24.61 1.95 43.46
C GLU A 867 -25.98 2.04 42.77
N LYS A 868 -26.34 3.23 42.30
CA LYS A 868 -27.59 3.43 41.54
C LYS A 868 -27.57 2.73 40.19
N LEU A 869 -26.42 2.70 39.54
CA LEU A 869 -26.21 1.99 38.29
C LEU A 869 -26.36 0.47 38.48
N ILE A 870 -25.85 -0.07 39.59
CA ILE A 870 -26.06 -1.47 40.00
C ILE A 870 -27.56 -1.75 40.21
N ALA A 871 -28.26 -0.90 40.96
CA ALA A 871 -29.69 -1.06 41.20
C ALA A 871 -30.50 -1.05 39.90
N TYR A 872 -30.23 -0.07 39.03
CA TYR A 872 -30.85 0.03 37.70
C TYR A 872 -30.57 -1.22 36.84
N ALA A 873 -29.34 -1.70 36.85
CA ALA A 873 -28.97 -2.91 36.12
C ALA A 873 -29.75 -4.12 36.64
N LYS A 874 -29.86 -4.32 37.98
CA LYS A 874 -30.62 -5.44 38.57
C LYS A 874 -32.06 -5.49 38.10
N GLU A 875 -32.73 -4.34 38.11
CA GLU A 875 -34.10 -4.25 37.59
C GLU A 875 -34.18 -4.65 36.11
N THR A 876 -33.17 -4.27 35.34
CA THR A 876 -33.08 -4.60 33.91
C THR A 876 -32.77 -6.08 33.66
N PHE A 877 -32.20 -6.79 34.65
CA PHE A 877 -32.06 -8.26 34.65
C PHE A 877 -33.28 -8.98 35.25
N GLY A 878 -34.38 -8.28 35.57
CA GLY A 878 -35.55 -8.91 36.20
C GLY A 878 -35.37 -9.20 37.70
N GLY A 879 -34.45 -8.50 38.36
CA GLY A 879 -34.24 -8.54 39.81
C GLY A 879 -32.99 -9.32 40.25
N THR A 880 -32.51 -10.27 39.44
CA THR A 880 -31.37 -11.14 39.80
C THR A 880 -30.23 -11.00 38.79
N PHE A 881 -29.02 -10.74 39.28
CA PHE A 881 -27.84 -10.65 38.44
C PHE A 881 -27.32 -12.01 37.97
N PRO A 882 -26.81 -12.10 36.73
CA PRO A 882 -25.98 -13.23 36.30
C PRO A 882 -24.72 -13.35 37.18
N PRO A 883 -24.09 -14.55 37.27
CA PRO A 883 -22.96 -14.81 38.17
C PRO A 883 -21.82 -13.78 38.09
N ALA A 884 -21.45 -13.36 36.88
CA ALA A 884 -20.38 -12.37 36.67
C ALA A 884 -20.73 -10.99 37.26
N TYR A 885 -21.99 -10.53 37.12
CA TYR A 885 -22.45 -9.25 37.67
C TYR A 885 -22.63 -9.32 39.18
N ALA A 886 -23.09 -10.47 39.70
CA ALA A 886 -23.21 -10.71 41.13
C ALA A 886 -21.83 -10.71 41.83
N GLU A 887 -20.80 -11.30 41.22
CA GLU A 887 -19.43 -11.21 41.76
C GLU A 887 -18.86 -9.79 41.64
N ALA A 888 -19.11 -9.11 40.52
CA ALA A 888 -18.69 -7.71 40.35
C ALA A 888 -19.32 -6.77 41.39
N GLU A 889 -20.59 -7.00 41.77
CA GLU A 889 -21.23 -6.30 42.87
C GLU A 889 -20.57 -6.63 44.22
N ARG A 890 -20.31 -7.92 44.51
CA ARG A 890 -19.62 -8.31 45.74
C ARG A 890 -18.22 -7.68 45.83
N GLN A 891 -17.47 -7.65 44.72
CA GLN A 891 -16.18 -6.96 44.63
C GLN A 891 -16.32 -5.48 44.97
N PHE A 892 -17.28 -4.79 44.34
CA PHE A 892 -17.55 -3.38 44.61
C PHE A 892 -17.84 -3.14 46.11
N VAL A 893 -18.70 -3.95 46.72
CA VAL A 893 -19.03 -3.83 48.15
C VAL A 893 -17.80 -4.04 49.05
N ARG A 894 -16.93 -5.02 48.73
CA ARG A 894 -15.71 -5.29 49.49
C ARG A 894 -14.68 -4.15 49.39
N GLU A 895 -14.52 -3.57 48.21
CA GLU A 895 -13.48 -2.55 47.97
C GLU A 895 -13.95 -1.11 48.28
N LYS A 896 -15.26 -0.87 48.32
CA LYS A 896 -15.90 0.45 48.47
C LYS A 896 -15.26 1.31 49.55
N LEU A 897 -15.20 0.83 50.80
CA LEU A 897 -14.74 1.62 51.95
C LEU A 897 -13.27 2.06 51.80
N GLY A 898 -12.43 1.18 51.26
CA GLY A 898 -11.03 1.48 51.00
C GLY A 898 -10.87 2.56 49.93
N ILE A 899 -11.67 2.48 48.87
CA ILE A 899 -11.67 3.47 47.80
C ILE A 899 -12.22 4.82 48.29
N GLU A 900 -13.32 4.83 49.05
CA GLU A 900 -13.87 6.06 49.64
C GLU A 900 -12.86 6.79 50.53
N THR A 901 -12.03 6.03 51.25
CA THR A 901 -10.97 6.60 52.09
C THR A 901 -9.88 7.26 51.23
N LEU A 902 -9.51 6.65 50.10
CA LEU A 902 -8.57 7.25 49.14
C LEU A 902 -9.12 8.51 48.48
N MET A 903 -10.44 8.55 48.22
CA MET A 903 -11.13 9.68 47.60
C MET A 903 -11.20 10.90 48.53
N LYS A 904 -11.36 10.70 49.84
CA LYS A 904 -11.55 11.77 50.85
C LYS A 904 -10.25 12.27 51.49
N ASP A 905 -9.09 11.74 51.08
CA ASP A 905 -7.81 12.13 51.67
C ASP A 905 -7.28 13.44 51.07
N ASP A 906 -7.73 14.56 51.62
CA ASP A 906 -7.30 15.91 51.21
C ASP A 906 -5.84 16.24 51.60
N LYS A 907 -5.19 15.42 52.44
CA LYS A 907 -3.81 15.69 52.90
C LYS A 907 -2.75 15.26 51.89
N ASN A 908 -3.10 14.37 50.96
CA ASN A 908 -2.19 13.91 49.91
C ASN A 908 -2.85 14.04 48.54
N SER A 909 -2.44 15.08 47.80
CA SER A 909 -3.03 15.48 46.52
C SER A 909 -2.99 14.42 45.42
N ASN A 910 -2.30 13.29 45.60
CA ASN A 910 -2.17 12.22 44.61
C ASN A 910 -3.00 10.96 44.92
N ARG A 911 -3.66 10.84 46.09
CA ARG A 911 -4.42 9.61 46.43
C ARG A 911 -5.69 9.41 45.60
N PHE A 912 -6.28 10.49 45.10
CA PHE A 912 -7.41 10.39 44.18
C PHE A 912 -7.03 9.68 42.86
N ILE A 913 -5.75 9.69 42.47
CA ILE A 913 -5.25 8.97 41.29
C ILE A 913 -5.37 7.46 41.51
N GLU A 914 -4.94 6.98 42.69
CA GLU A 914 -5.09 5.57 43.08
C GLU A 914 -6.58 5.19 43.19
N ALA A 915 -7.41 6.07 43.77
CA ALA A 915 -8.85 5.85 43.82
C ALA A 915 -9.46 5.70 42.43
N SER A 916 -9.11 6.59 41.50
CA SER A 916 -9.62 6.58 40.12
C SER A 916 -9.16 5.34 39.35
N ASP A 917 -7.91 4.93 39.52
CA ASP A 917 -7.37 3.69 38.94
C ASP A 917 -8.15 2.47 39.45
N LYS A 918 -8.35 2.36 40.77
CA LYS A 918 -9.15 1.27 41.36
C LYS A 918 -10.59 1.29 40.85
N LEU A 919 -11.26 2.44 40.89
CA LEU A 919 -12.63 2.61 40.40
C LEU A 919 -12.79 2.22 38.93
N SER A 920 -11.80 2.57 38.09
CA SER A 920 -11.79 2.21 36.67
C SER A 920 -11.67 0.70 36.47
N LYS A 921 -10.85 0.02 37.29
CA LYS A 921 -10.57 -1.42 37.19
C LYS A 921 -11.61 -2.32 37.84
N LEU A 922 -12.53 -1.77 38.64
CA LEU A 922 -13.63 -2.54 39.20
C LEU A 922 -14.42 -3.23 38.09
N SER A 923 -14.68 -4.53 38.27
CA SER A 923 -15.42 -5.33 37.30
C SER A 923 -16.79 -4.70 36.98
N ILE A 924 -17.44 -4.09 37.97
CA ILE A 924 -18.75 -3.47 37.78
C ILE A 924 -18.68 -2.20 36.92
N SER A 925 -17.62 -1.39 37.04
CA SER A 925 -17.38 -0.22 36.18
C SER A 925 -17.10 -0.66 34.74
N GLN A 926 -16.34 -1.75 34.56
CA GLN A 926 -16.04 -2.33 33.25
C GLN A 926 -17.28 -2.96 32.58
N LEU A 927 -18.26 -3.41 33.36
CA LEU A 927 -19.49 -4.02 32.87
C LEU A 927 -20.60 -3.00 32.57
N LEU A 928 -20.73 -1.94 33.39
CA LEU A 928 -21.90 -1.05 33.38
C LEU A 928 -21.65 0.37 32.82
N ARG A 929 -20.39 0.77 32.62
CA ARG A 929 -20.03 2.09 32.08
C ARG A 929 -19.29 1.98 30.77
N GLU A 930 -19.38 3.03 29.96
CA GLU A 930 -18.69 3.13 28.68
C GLU A 930 -17.22 3.54 28.88
N PRO A 931 -16.28 2.96 28.13
CA PRO A 931 -14.98 3.59 27.94
C PRO A 931 -15.10 4.85 27.10
N SER A 932 -14.16 5.78 27.26
CA SER A 932 -14.15 7.06 26.53
C SER A 932 -14.24 6.90 25.01
N ALA A 933 -13.60 5.88 24.43
CA ALA A 933 -13.71 5.59 23.00
C ALA A 933 -15.13 5.19 22.55
N ASN A 934 -15.88 4.41 23.35
CA ASN A 934 -17.27 4.08 23.03
C ASN A 934 -18.17 5.33 23.07
N MET A 935 -17.93 6.23 24.03
CA MET A 935 -18.69 7.49 24.12
C MET A 935 -18.51 8.34 22.86
N MET A 936 -17.26 8.50 22.40
CA MET A 936 -16.94 9.20 21.15
C MET A 936 -17.58 8.52 19.94
N PHE A 937 -17.47 7.20 19.85
CA PHE A 937 -18.06 6.41 18.77
C PHE A 937 -19.57 6.60 18.71
N ARG A 938 -20.28 6.45 19.84
CA ARG A 938 -21.73 6.68 19.94
C ARG A 938 -22.12 8.09 19.53
N TYR A 939 -21.42 9.09 20.02
CA TYR A 939 -21.70 10.48 19.68
C TYR A 939 -21.56 10.76 18.17
N LEU A 940 -20.49 10.29 17.55
CA LEU A 940 -20.25 10.47 16.12
C LEU A 940 -21.25 9.72 15.25
N VAL A 941 -21.60 8.49 15.63
CA VAL A 941 -22.63 7.71 14.93
C VAL A 941 -23.97 8.45 14.99
N GLY A 942 -24.41 8.83 16.20
CA GLY A 942 -25.68 9.55 16.37
C GLY A 942 -25.75 10.86 15.59
N THR A 943 -24.70 11.68 15.66
CA THR A 943 -24.67 12.99 15.00
C THR A 943 -24.62 12.90 13.48
N LYS A 944 -23.88 11.94 12.92
CA LYS A 944 -23.69 11.84 11.46
C LYS A 944 -24.78 11.01 10.77
N SER A 945 -25.25 9.92 11.36
CA SER A 945 -26.23 9.04 10.72
C SER A 945 -27.68 9.40 11.04
N ARG A 946 -27.94 9.94 12.24
CA ARG A 946 -29.30 10.25 12.72
C ARG A 946 -29.56 11.73 12.97
N ASN A 947 -28.55 12.59 12.83
CA ASN A 947 -28.61 13.99 13.26
C ASN A 947 -29.11 14.11 14.72
N GLU A 948 -28.72 13.14 15.56
CA GLU A 948 -29.12 13.04 16.95
C GLU A 948 -27.93 13.33 17.87
N ARG A 949 -28.12 14.25 18.81
CA ARG A 949 -27.16 14.60 19.86
C ARG A 949 -27.69 14.10 21.21
N LEU A 950 -27.03 13.11 21.79
CA LEU A 950 -27.31 12.61 23.14
C LEU A 950 -26.54 13.42 24.17
N LEU A 951 -27.06 13.54 25.40
CA LEU A 951 -26.41 14.25 26.51
C LEU A 951 -26.15 15.74 26.20
N THR A 952 -27.13 16.45 25.65
CA THR A 952 -27.02 17.87 25.28
C THR A 952 -26.85 18.81 26.48
N ASP A 953 -27.35 18.44 27.64
CA ASP A 953 -27.41 19.24 28.88
C ASP A 953 -26.93 18.46 30.11
N GLU A 954 -26.26 17.33 29.90
CA GLU A 954 -25.81 16.41 30.95
C GLU A 954 -24.39 15.90 30.61
N TYR A 955 -23.66 15.46 31.63
CA TYR A 955 -22.42 14.69 31.49
C TYR A 955 -22.60 13.27 32.01
N THR A 956 -21.80 12.35 31.48
CA THR A 956 -21.60 11.01 32.06
C THR A 956 -20.12 10.74 32.26
N TRP A 957 -19.77 10.05 33.34
CA TRP A 957 -18.41 9.53 33.53
C TRP A 957 -18.17 8.24 32.75
N SER A 958 -16.99 8.16 32.15
CA SER A 958 -16.45 6.92 31.60
C SER A 958 -15.82 6.06 32.69
N ASN A 959 -15.52 4.81 32.35
CA ASN A 959 -14.66 3.95 33.16
C ASN A 959 -13.17 4.10 32.83
N THR A 960 -12.77 5.16 32.11
CA THR A 960 -11.38 5.40 31.70
C THR A 960 -10.78 6.54 32.53
N PRO A 961 -9.67 6.32 33.27
CA PRO A 961 -8.91 7.41 33.85
C PRO A 961 -8.05 8.08 32.78
N SER A 962 -7.86 9.39 32.92
CA SER A 962 -6.89 10.16 32.16
C SER A 962 -5.46 9.82 32.60
N GLY A 963 -4.48 10.20 31.79
CA GLY A 963 -3.05 10.03 32.08
C GLY A 963 -2.52 10.69 33.36
N VAL A 964 -3.32 11.56 33.98
CA VAL A 964 -3.01 12.24 35.25
C VAL A 964 -3.97 11.82 36.38
N GLY A 965 -4.69 10.71 36.18
CA GLY A 965 -5.49 10.06 37.22
C GLY A 965 -6.90 10.60 37.42
N HIS A 966 -7.34 11.65 36.73
CA HIS A 966 -8.74 12.10 36.76
C HIS A 966 -9.63 11.20 35.91
N LEU A 967 -10.90 10.99 36.30
CA LEU A 967 -11.88 10.29 35.47
C LEU A 967 -12.42 11.21 34.37
N VAL A 968 -12.62 10.65 33.18
CA VAL A 968 -13.07 11.42 32.01
C VAL A 968 -14.59 11.48 31.97
N SER A 969 -15.15 12.67 31.82
CA SER A 969 -16.58 12.89 31.57
C SER A 969 -16.83 13.37 30.15
N PHE A 970 -17.96 12.97 29.59
CA PHE A 970 -18.42 13.33 28.25
C PHE A 970 -19.86 13.87 28.34
N GLY A 971 -20.17 14.97 27.68
CA GLY A 971 -21.50 15.59 27.77
C GLY A 971 -21.61 16.94 27.07
N HIS A 972 -22.68 17.67 27.40
CA HIS A 972 -23.05 18.97 26.80
C HIS A 972 -22.88 18.97 25.28
N ALA A 973 -23.38 17.91 24.63
CA ALA A 973 -23.21 17.69 23.21
C ALA A 973 -24.19 18.53 22.38
N ASP A 974 -24.19 19.84 22.53
CA ASP A 974 -25.10 20.75 21.83
C ASP A 974 -24.54 21.20 20.47
N ALA A 975 -25.05 22.29 19.89
CA ALA A 975 -24.55 22.82 18.62
C ALA A 975 -23.04 23.19 18.69
N GLY A 976 -22.55 23.60 19.86
CA GLY A 976 -21.14 23.90 20.13
C GLY A 976 -20.20 22.69 20.02
N GLY A 977 -20.72 21.49 19.79
CA GLY A 977 -19.96 20.25 19.84
C GLY A 977 -20.10 19.59 21.20
N ALA A 978 -19.46 18.44 21.39
CA ALA A 978 -19.42 17.81 22.72
C ALA A 978 -18.34 18.44 23.60
N HIS A 979 -18.54 18.37 24.91
CA HIS A 979 -17.54 18.73 25.90
C HIS A 979 -16.99 17.48 26.57
N VAL A 980 -15.68 17.49 26.78
CA VAL A 980 -14.96 16.43 27.47
C VAL A 980 -14.13 17.03 28.58
N ASN A 981 -14.37 16.58 29.81
CA ASN A 981 -13.73 17.11 31.01
C ASN A 981 -13.05 16.01 31.82
N ARG A 982 -12.30 16.44 32.84
CA ARG A 982 -11.57 15.58 33.77
C ARG A 982 -11.96 15.97 35.19
N HIS A 983 -12.52 15.04 35.95
CA HIS A 983 -12.91 15.29 37.32
C HIS A 983 -12.27 14.29 38.27
N ARG A 984 -12.08 14.72 39.52
CA ARG A 984 -11.78 13.76 40.59
C ARG A 984 -13.02 12.91 40.87
N PRO A 985 -12.86 11.66 41.33
CA PRO A 985 -13.97 10.73 41.53
C PRO A 985 -14.95 11.15 42.63
N ASP A 986 -14.54 12.02 43.55
CA ASP A 986 -15.32 12.58 44.67
C ASP A 986 -16.19 13.77 44.26
N TYR A 987 -16.00 14.29 43.05
CA TYR A 987 -16.70 15.45 42.54
C TYR A 987 -18.19 15.17 42.32
N ALA A 988 -19.08 16.07 42.73
CA ALA A 988 -20.54 15.85 42.69
C ALA A 988 -21.28 17.04 42.03
N TRP A 989 -21.02 17.28 40.75
CA TRP A 989 -21.68 18.34 39.98
C TRP A 989 -23.13 17.99 39.63
N ASN A 990 -23.95 19.04 39.50
CA ASN A 990 -25.39 18.92 39.30
C ASN A 990 -25.79 18.34 37.94
N ASP A 991 -24.91 18.36 36.95
CA ASP A 991 -25.14 17.89 35.59
C ASP A 991 -24.41 16.58 35.24
N ILE A 992 -23.49 16.08 36.09
CA ILE A 992 -22.79 14.79 35.89
C ILE A 992 -23.60 13.65 36.51
N GLY A 993 -24.09 12.73 35.68
CA GLY A 993 -24.76 11.49 36.08
C GLY A 993 -24.12 10.22 35.50
N ALA A 994 -24.85 9.11 35.51
CA ALA A 994 -24.40 7.84 34.95
C ALA A 994 -25.33 7.38 33.81
N VAL A 995 -24.75 7.13 32.64
CA VAL A 995 -25.39 6.39 31.55
C VAL A 995 -25.24 4.89 31.80
N PHE A 996 -26.33 4.14 31.64
CA PHE A 996 -26.29 2.69 31.63
C PHE A 996 -25.67 2.21 30.32
N SER A 997 -24.65 1.37 30.39
CA SER A 997 -24.08 0.71 29.22
C SER A 997 -23.81 -0.76 29.52
N ARG A 998 -24.31 -1.64 28.67
CA ARG A 998 -24.00 -3.07 28.70
C ARG A 998 -23.54 -3.49 27.32
N ILE A 999 -22.33 -4.01 27.22
CA ILE A 999 -21.78 -4.50 25.95
C ILE A 999 -21.49 -5.98 26.04
N GLU A 1000 -22.02 -6.70 25.06
CA GLU A 1000 -21.89 -8.15 24.93
C GLU A 1000 -21.33 -8.43 23.52
N SER A 1001 -20.38 -9.37 23.43
CA SER A 1001 -19.65 -9.69 22.20
C SER A 1001 -19.55 -11.19 21.99
#